data_AF-A0A7C3BWR9-F1
#
_entry.id   AF-A0A7C3BWR9-F1
#
_cell.length_a   1.000
_cell.length_b   1.000
_cell.length_c   1.000
_cell.angle_alpha   90.00
_cell.angle_beta   90.00
_cell.angle_gamma   90.00
#
_symmetry.space_group_name_H-M   'P 1'
#
loop_
_entity.id
_entity.type
_entity.pdbx_description
1 polymer ?
#
loop_
_entity_poly.entity_id
_entity_poly.type
_entity_poly.pdbx_seq_one_letter_code
_entity_poly.pdbx_strand_id
1 'polypeptide(L)'
;VGLGIAISPGIRATFAEVTNRFPLHALRIAELKILVMDLYLYWHYHTLWPVALAGLAATAWGWWLTWRRSRIEGTLLALWGCLPLAIANFIPAALEARYLLPAFPALVLGLAALLTFLRPHLLRLLLILLTVLELGLRWDRLFLPPDTTFSAQMTHLQYEAESGDALIFNGPWPSLLLTYYQAPEETLTSYHVPQAAPPGFSADVDIPRLEQILATHDRLWVSYGAVKPADPQYAVSRWLAENSYNVARLHDLALYLPPVTPLATSVTNISFGEKLHLHAASLDRHHVQSTEYLRVRLHWEGPDLSWRFRTGLALIGPQGRVWAKRWFSMGPLFRDDGEFLPQNWIERRGLQIPLGTPPGDYQLALQVTGADVTNPPATGWWPIQEITVLPRFAPMAEYQQLYLPLIFKNTSTLTVPPATTTERRLNLPRWANVEATFGQTLTLAGLQPADDQFTPGYPLNCTLWWQAERAAPEVEMALRLAGKQTPPSETYSLAPPFYPLSAWRRGDVVRQDISYSLPRELPGGTYHLQVQLSDARGAPLPVTGSRRAFTFWEYLTAGKRVTLADTWADLLVIHVTEPERDYHPPLFRRHADARFGDTLRLRGYRIGKDKLQAGESTEIIEYWEAWQTPARLYAVFNHLMLPGSATVIWQADSWPQGGEYTTNRWVAGEVVEEKYRIQIPEETPPGNYTFYVGSYDPKNPATRLPAFAANGERYLNDEVPLLTIEVTPD
;
A
#
# COMPACT_ATOMS: atom_id res chain seq x y z
N VAL A 1 -21.94 6.69 50.42
CA VAL A 1 -21.19 5.96 49.36
C VAL A 1 -20.20 6.88 48.63
N GLY A 2 -20.62 8.02 48.05
CA GLY A 2 -19.71 8.95 47.35
C GLY A 2 -18.55 9.51 48.19
N LEU A 3 -18.78 9.85 49.46
CA LEU A 3 -17.69 10.26 50.36
C LEU A 3 -16.70 9.12 50.61
N GLY A 4 -17.16 7.87 50.78
CA GLY A 4 -16.30 6.71 51.07
C GLY A 4 -15.35 6.34 49.94
N ILE A 5 -15.74 6.59 48.69
CA ILE A 5 -14.90 6.39 47.50
C ILE A 5 -13.75 7.41 47.47
N ALA A 6 -13.99 8.67 47.86
CA ALA A 6 -12.98 9.74 47.85
C ALA A 6 -11.94 9.64 48.99
N ILE A 7 -12.22 8.86 50.04
CA ILE A 7 -11.30 8.59 51.17
C ILE A 7 -10.65 7.21 51.08
N SER A 8 -10.99 6.39 50.08
CA SER A 8 -10.41 5.07 49.91
C SER A 8 -8.89 5.17 49.65
N PRO A 9 -8.05 4.54 50.49
CA PRO A 9 -6.60 4.53 50.30
C PRO A 9 -6.20 3.98 48.92
N GLY A 10 -6.91 2.96 48.43
CA GLY A 10 -6.64 2.37 47.12
C GLY A 10 -6.96 3.31 45.96
N ILE A 11 -8.06 4.08 46.04
CA ILE A 11 -8.42 5.06 45.01
C ILE A 11 -7.48 6.25 45.03
N ARG A 12 -7.07 6.71 46.23
CA ARG A 12 -6.07 7.78 46.36
C ARG A 12 -4.71 7.37 45.85
N ALA A 13 -4.27 6.14 46.14
CA ALA A 13 -3.03 5.59 45.59
C ALA A 13 -3.09 5.46 44.07
N THR A 14 -4.19 4.94 43.53
CA THR A 14 -4.43 4.85 42.08
C THR A 14 -4.42 6.24 41.43
N PHE A 15 -5.10 7.21 42.05
CA PHE A 15 -5.15 8.58 41.53
C PHE A 15 -3.77 9.24 41.57
N ALA A 16 -3.02 9.11 42.68
CA ALA A 16 -1.66 9.62 42.81
C ALA A 16 -0.70 8.99 41.79
N GLU A 17 -0.81 7.69 41.57
CA GLU A 17 -0.02 6.95 40.58
C GLU A 17 -0.35 7.36 39.16
N VAL A 18 -1.65 7.52 38.83
CA VAL A 18 -2.10 8.04 37.53
C VAL A 18 -1.60 9.46 37.31
N THR A 19 -1.70 10.36 38.30
CA THR A 19 -1.23 11.75 38.15
C THR A 19 0.30 11.84 38.04
N ASN A 20 1.04 10.94 38.67
CA ASN A 20 2.50 10.90 38.55
C ASN A 20 2.95 10.30 37.21
N ARG A 21 2.23 9.30 36.69
CA ARG A 21 2.54 8.65 35.41
C ARG A 21 2.04 9.47 34.21
N PHE A 22 0.99 10.27 34.38
CA PHE A 22 0.31 11.00 33.31
C PHE A 22 0.05 12.46 33.73
N PRO A 23 0.96 13.40 33.40
CA PRO A 23 0.77 14.81 33.75
C PRO A 23 -0.48 15.38 33.06
N LEU A 24 -1.17 16.28 33.76
CA LEU A 24 -2.34 17.01 33.24
C LEU A 24 -1.93 17.83 32.01
N HIS A 25 -2.43 17.47 30.83
CA HIS A 25 -2.26 18.24 29.60
C HIS A 25 -3.37 19.30 29.47
N ALA A 26 -3.10 20.38 28.72
CA ALA A 26 -4.14 21.32 28.32
C ALA A 26 -5.22 20.61 27.48
N LEU A 27 -6.45 21.13 27.51
CA LEU A 27 -7.60 20.56 26.81
C LEU A 27 -7.31 20.46 25.30
N ARG A 28 -7.27 19.23 24.75
CA ARG A 28 -6.84 18.95 23.38
C ARG A 28 -7.98 19.13 22.38
N ILE A 29 -8.40 20.38 22.18
CA ILE A 29 -9.59 20.75 21.38
C ILE A 29 -9.51 20.21 19.94
N ALA A 30 -8.34 20.26 19.31
CA ALA A 30 -8.14 19.75 17.95
C ALA A 30 -8.35 18.23 17.85
N GLU A 31 -7.81 17.46 18.80
CA GLU A 31 -8.01 16.00 18.86
C GLU A 31 -9.46 15.64 19.19
N LEU A 32 -10.09 16.35 20.13
CA LEU A 32 -11.51 16.18 20.46
C LEU A 32 -12.42 16.43 19.25
N LYS A 33 -12.06 17.39 18.38
CA LYS A 33 -12.77 17.68 17.14
C LYS A 33 -12.74 16.47 16.20
N ILE A 34 -11.55 15.91 15.95
CA ILE A 34 -11.38 14.73 15.11
C ILE A 34 -12.19 13.56 15.69
N LEU A 35 -12.10 13.38 16.99
CA LEU A 35 -12.71 12.25 17.64
C LEU A 35 -14.24 12.28 17.62
N VAL A 36 -14.84 13.46 17.81
CA VAL A 36 -16.29 13.64 17.67
C VAL A 36 -16.76 13.40 16.22
N MET A 37 -15.93 13.73 15.21
CA MET A 37 -16.22 13.39 13.82
C MET A 37 -16.28 11.89 13.62
N ASP A 38 -15.27 11.19 14.10
CA ASP A 38 -15.19 9.73 14.00
C ASP A 38 -16.38 9.07 14.69
N LEU A 39 -16.80 9.58 15.84
CA LEU A 39 -17.88 9.02 16.63
C LEU A 39 -19.27 9.14 15.99
N TYR A 40 -19.58 10.28 15.35
CA TYR A 40 -20.91 10.53 14.76
C TYR A 40 -21.00 10.19 13.27
N LEU A 41 -19.89 10.33 12.53
CA LEU A 41 -19.89 10.23 11.07
C LEU A 41 -19.05 9.07 10.54
N TYR A 42 -18.14 8.51 11.37
CA TYR A 42 -17.17 7.49 10.94
C TYR A 42 -16.44 7.93 9.65
N TRP A 43 -16.01 9.20 9.60
CA TRP A 43 -15.57 9.84 8.35
C TRP A 43 -14.52 10.93 8.61
N HIS A 44 -13.41 10.89 7.88
CA HIS A 44 -12.21 11.72 8.12
C HIS A 44 -12.19 13.08 7.39
N TYR A 45 -13.27 13.49 6.70
CA TYR A 45 -13.29 14.78 6.00
C TYR A 45 -13.59 15.93 6.96
N HIS A 46 -12.61 16.83 7.13
CA HIS A 46 -12.68 17.98 8.04
C HIS A 46 -13.83 18.98 7.77
N THR A 47 -14.46 18.91 6.59
CA THR A 47 -15.54 19.80 6.13
C THR A 47 -16.91 19.49 6.76
N LEU A 48 -17.11 18.29 7.31
CA LEU A 48 -18.40 17.87 7.88
C LEU A 48 -18.54 18.13 9.39
N TRP A 49 -17.60 18.85 10.01
CA TRP A 49 -17.66 19.23 11.44
C TRP A 49 -18.98 19.84 11.91
N PRO A 50 -19.66 20.71 11.13
CA PRO A 50 -20.97 21.23 11.51
C PRO A 50 -22.02 20.15 11.72
N VAL A 51 -21.95 19.03 11.00
CA VAL A 51 -22.92 17.93 11.08
C VAL A 51 -22.75 17.15 12.39
N ALA A 52 -21.52 16.84 12.83
CA ALA A 52 -21.35 16.20 14.13
C ALA A 52 -21.62 17.14 15.31
N LEU A 53 -21.38 18.44 15.16
CA LEU A 53 -21.84 19.42 16.15
C LEU A 53 -23.38 19.40 16.28
N ALA A 54 -24.10 19.29 15.17
CA ALA A 54 -25.55 19.11 15.19
C ALA A 54 -25.96 17.80 15.88
N GLY A 55 -25.23 16.71 15.63
CA GLY A 55 -25.41 15.43 16.32
C GLY A 55 -25.20 15.53 17.84
N LEU A 56 -24.11 16.16 18.28
CA LEU A 56 -23.83 16.42 19.70
C LEU A 56 -24.90 17.30 20.34
N ALA A 57 -25.33 18.36 19.66
CA ALA A 57 -26.37 19.25 20.15
C ALA A 57 -27.71 18.51 20.30
N ALA A 58 -28.06 17.66 19.33
CA ALA A 58 -29.24 16.81 19.38
C ALA A 58 -29.20 15.84 20.57
N THR A 59 -28.05 15.22 20.82
CA THR A 59 -27.82 14.33 21.96
C THR A 59 -27.93 15.07 23.30
N ALA A 60 -27.28 16.23 23.43
CA ALA A 60 -27.37 17.05 24.64
C ALA A 60 -28.80 17.53 24.91
N TRP A 61 -29.54 17.87 23.85
CA TRP A 61 -30.97 18.18 23.93
C TRP A 61 -31.76 16.98 24.44
N GLY A 62 -31.48 15.79 23.91
CA GLY A 62 -32.05 14.54 24.39
C GLY A 62 -31.83 14.31 25.89
N TRP A 63 -30.59 14.48 26.37
CA TRP A 63 -30.27 14.39 27.80
C TRP A 63 -31.05 15.40 28.63
N TRP A 64 -31.19 16.63 28.13
CA TRP A 64 -31.95 17.68 28.80
C TRP A 64 -33.46 17.38 28.85
N LEU A 65 -34.04 16.83 27.78
CA LEU A 65 -35.43 16.38 27.77
C LEU A 65 -35.67 15.26 28.79
N THR A 66 -34.75 14.29 28.86
CA THR A 66 -34.79 13.25 29.89
C THR A 66 -34.66 13.86 31.28
N TRP A 67 -33.75 14.83 31.48
CA TRP A 67 -33.58 15.54 32.74
C TRP A 67 -34.84 16.28 33.19
N ARG A 68 -35.59 16.88 32.26
CA ARG A 68 -36.88 17.52 32.55
C ARG A 68 -37.92 16.54 33.07
N ARG A 69 -37.87 15.28 32.63
CA ARG A 69 -38.79 14.21 33.07
C ARG A 69 -38.32 13.56 34.36
N SER A 70 -37.02 13.27 34.47
CA SER A 70 -36.37 12.65 35.61
C SER A 70 -34.98 13.27 35.79
N ARG A 71 -34.83 14.08 36.84
CA ARG A 71 -33.56 14.77 37.11
C ARG A 71 -32.41 13.79 37.30
N ILE A 72 -32.68 12.63 37.89
CA ILE A 72 -31.67 11.60 38.14
C ILE A 72 -31.21 10.98 36.82
N GLU A 73 -32.15 10.51 35.98
CA GLU A 73 -31.82 9.85 34.70
C GLU A 73 -31.06 10.78 33.75
N GLY A 74 -31.52 12.03 33.59
CA GLY A 74 -30.83 12.99 32.73
C GLY A 74 -29.44 13.36 33.25
N THR A 75 -29.26 13.44 34.58
CA THR A 75 -27.93 13.68 35.18
C THR A 75 -27.01 12.49 34.97
N LEU A 76 -27.52 11.25 35.11
CA LEU A 76 -26.75 10.04 34.84
C LEU A 76 -26.32 9.94 33.38
N LEU A 77 -27.20 10.27 32.43
CA LEU A 77 -26.86 10.29 31.00
C LEU A 77 -25.78 11.33 30.68
N ALA A 78 -25.91 12.55 31.21
CA ALA A 78 -24.90 13.59 31.02
C ALA A 78 -23.56 13.19 31.63
N LEU A 79 -23.55 12.60 32.83
CA LEU A 79 -22.32 12.10 33.46
C LEU A 79 -21.71 10.95 32.67
N TRP A 80 -22.51 10.00 32.19
CA TRP A 80 -22.04 8.86 31.40
C TRP A 80 -21.47 9.30 30.05
N GLY A 81 -22.06 10.32 29.41
CA GLY A 81 -21.51 10.89 28.17
C GLY A 81 -20.22 11.69 28.39
N CYS A 82 -20.16 12.52 29.43
CA CYS A 82 -19.08 13.48 29.63
C CYS A 82 -17.88 12.93 30.43
N LEU A 83 -18.07 11.96 31.32
CA LEU A 83 -16.99 11.45 32.16
C LEU A 83 -15.91 10.69 31.36
N PRO A 84 -16.24 9.80 30.39
CA PRO A 84 -15.22 9.17 29.55
C PRO A 84 -14.42 10.18 28.72
N LEU A 85 -15.07 11.24 28.22
CA LEU A 85 -14.42 12.36 27.54
C LEU A 85 -13.40 13.07 28.44
N ALA A 86 -13.78 13.32 29.70
CA ALA A 86 -12.88 13.92 30.68
C ALA A 86 -11.70 12.98 31.00
N ILE A 87 -11.96 11.68 31.20
CA ILE A 87 -10.93 10.67 31.49
C ILE A 87 -9.96 10.51 30.31
N ALA A 88 -10.47 10.49 29.07
CA ALA A 88 -9.63 10.30 27.89
C ALA A 88 -8.56 11.39 27.76
N ASN A 89 -8.86 12.64 28.19
CA ASN A 89 -7.88 13.73 28.19
C ASN A 89 -6.62 13.44 29.04
N PHE A 90 -6.68 12.52 30.01
CA PHE A 90 -5.55 12.11 30.84
C PHE A 90 -4.66 11.05 30.18
N ILE A 91 -5.05 10.48 29.03
CA ILE A 91 -4.24 9.48 28.32
C ILE A 91 -3.11 10.21 27.58
N PRO A 92 -1.82 9.90 27.80
CA PRO A 92 -0.67 10.61 27.22
C PRO A 92 -0.40 10.23 25.75
N ALA A 93 -1.39 9.65 25.08
CA ALA A 93 -1.34 9.24 23.68
C ALA A 93 -2.36 10.06 22.88
N ALA A 94 -2.22 10.06 21.55
CA ALA A 94 -3.20 10.67 20.66
C ALA A 94 -4.60 10.09 20.95
N LEU A 95 -5.60 10.97 21.10
CA LEU A 95 -6.97 10.51 21.37
C LEU A 95 -7.54 9.79 20.14
N GLU A 96 -8.00 8.56 20.33
CA GLU A 96 -8.70 7.78 19.30
C GLU A 96 -10.16 7.54 19.69
N ALA A 97 -11.05 7.44 18.70
CA ALA A 97 -12.50 7.26 18.90
C ALA A 97 -12.86 6.07 19.80
N ARG A 98 -12.06 5.00 19.78
CA ARG A 98 -12.23 3.83 20.66
C ARG A 98 -12.23 4.17 22.14
N TYR A 99 -11.53 5.22 22.57
CA TYR A 99 -11.51 5.66 23.96
C TYR A 99 -12.84 6.25 24.44
N LEU A 100 -13.72 6.63 23.51
CA LEU A 100 -15.08 7.11 23.82
C LEU A 100 -16.17 6.07 23.64
N LEU A 101 -15.83 4.82 23.33
CA LEU A 101 -16.81 3.73 23.30
C LEU A 101 -17.66 3.65 24.58
N PRO A 102 -17.11 3.90 25.80
CA PRO A 102 -17.93 3.95 27.01
C PRO A 102 -18.99 5.07 27.02
N ALA A 103 -18.80 6.17 26.28
CA ALA A 103 -19.79 7.26 26.18
C ALA A 103 -20.90 6.95 25.16
N PHE A 104 -20.66 6.02 24.23
CA PHE A 104 -21.57 5.71 23.11
C PHE A 104 -23.02 5.42 23.53
N PRO A 105 -23.29 4.57 24.56
CA PRO A 105 -24.67 4.31 24.97
C PRO A 105 -25.41 5.57 25.43
N ALA A 106 -24.74 6.47 26.15
CA ALA A 106 -25.33 7.73 26.59
C ALA A 106 -25.69 8.61 25.38
N LEU A 107 -24.86 8.63 24.34
CA LEU A 107 -25.13 9.40 23.12
C LEU A 107 -26.36 8.86 22.38
N VAL A 108 -26.41 7.54 22.16
CA VAL A 108 -27.55 6.88 21.50
C VAL A 108 -28.84 7.08 22.28
N LEU A 109 -28.81 6.97 23.61
CA LEU A 109 -29.97 7.22 24.46
C LEU A 109 -30.42 8.69 24.44
N GLY A 110 -29.49 9.64 24.30
CA GLY A 110 -29.82 11.04 24.09
C GLY A 110 -30.58 11.24 22.77
N LEU A 111 -30.05 10.72 21.66
CA LEU A 111 -30.73 10.78 20.36
C LEU A 111 -32.10 10.07 20.40
N ALA A 112 -32.18 8.88 21.00
CA ALA A 112 -33.42 8.14 21.15
C ALA A 112 -34.45 8.94 21.97
N ALA A 113 -34.03 9.54 23.08
CA ALA A 113 -34.89 10.42 23.87
C ALA A 113 -35.42 11.57 23.01
N LEU A 114 -34.57 12.28 22.27
CA LEU A 114 -35.00 13.34 21.35
C LEU A 114 -36.06 12.85 20.34
N LEU A 115 -35.84 11.67 19.72
CA LEU A 115 -36.76 11.08 18.76
C LEU A 115 -38.14 10.77 19.37
N THR A 116 -38.19 10.30 20.63
CA THR A 116 -39.47 10.05 21.32
C THR A 116 -40.30 11.29 21.60
N PHE A 117 -39.72 12.49 21.47
CA PHE A 117 -40.41 13.77 21.64
C PHE A 117 -40.88 14.39 20.30
N LEU A 118 -40.46 13.87 19.15
CA LEU A 118 -40.92 14.35 17.84
C LEU A 118 -42.40 14.00 17.61
N ARG A 119 -43.32 14.96 17.56
CA ARG A 119 -44.78 14.70 17.53
C ARG A 119 -45.31 13.91 16.31
N PRO A 120 -44.77 14.03 15.08
CA PRO A 120 -45.29 13.24 13.96
C PRO A 120 -44.74 11.81 14.00
N HIS A 121 -45.62 10.82 14.13
CA HIS A 121 -45.27 9.39 14.01
C HIS A 121 -44.57 9.08 12.69
N LEU A 122 -44.89 9.83 11.62
CA LEU A 122 -44.32 9.69 10.28
C LEU A 122 -42.85 10.10 10.23
N LEU A 123 -42.46 11.15 10.96
CA LEU A 123 -41.06 11.59 11.05
C LEU A 123 -40.21 10.58 11.84
N ARG A 124 -40.78 9.99 12.90
CA ARG A 124 -40.12 8.90 13.64
C ARG A 124 -39.92 7.66 12.79
N LEU A 125 -40.95 7.26 12.05
CA LEU A 125 -40.90 6.13 11.11
C LEU A 125 -39.85 6.35 10.02
N LEU A 126 -39.83 7.56 9.43
CA LEU A 126 -38.82 7.93 8.43
C LEU A 126 -37.41 7.84 9.00
N LEU A 127 -37.17 8.37 10.21
CA LEU A 127 -35.85 8.33 10.84
C LEU A 127 -35.43 6.90 11.18
N ILE A 128 -36.33 6.05 11.70
CA ILE A 128 -36.03 4.62 11.92
C ILE A 128 -35.68 3.94 10.59
N LEU A 129 -36.43 4.20 9.53
CA LEU A 129 -36.23 3.57 8.23
C LEU A 129 -34.92 4.03 7.57
N LEU A 130 -34.54 5.30 7.74
CA LEU A 130 -33.24 5.83 7.32
C LEU A 130 -32.09 5.18 8.11
N THR A 131 -32.23 4.99 9.42
CA THR A 131 -31.22 4.28 10.23
C THR A 131 -31.08 2.82 9.82
N VAL A 132 -32.19 2.11 9.56
CA VAL A 132 -32.17 0.71 9.10
C VAL A 132 -31.56 0.61 7.69
N LEU A 133 -31.91 1.53 6.80
CA LEU A 133 -31.33 1.59 5.45
C LEU A 133 -29.83 1.86 5.52
N GLU A 134 -29.38 2.81 6.34
CA GLU A 134 -27.97 3.15 6.51
C GLU A 134 -27.18 1.97 7.11
N LEU A 135 -27.73 1.31 8.12
CA LEU A 135 -27.14 0.10 8.70
C LEU A 135 -27.10 -1.05 7.68
N GLY A 136 -28.15 -1.20 6.87
CA GLY A 136 -28.24 -2.21 5.81
C GLY A 136 -27.21 -1.97 4.69
N LEU A 137 -27.03 -0.72 4.25
CA LEU A 137 -26.00 -0.34 3.28
C LEU A 137 -24.57 -0.55 3.81
N ARG A 138 -24.38 -0.54 5.14
CA ARG A 138 -23.10 -0.77 5.80
C ARG A 138 -22.96 -2.19 6.34
N TRP A 139 -23.96 -3.04 6.17
CA TRP A 139 -24.03 -4.37 6.77
C TRP A 139 -22.81 -5.21 6.38
N ASP A 140 -22.50 -5.27 5.10
CA ASP A 140 -21.35 -6.03 4.60
C ASP A 140 -20.03 -5.51 5.19
N ARG A 141 -19.88 -4.17 5.37
CA ARG A 141 -18.68 -3.57 5.97
C ARG A 141 -18.54 -3.84 7.47
N LEU A 142 -19.65 -3.99 8.19
CA LEU A 142 -19.64 -4.34 9.63
C LEU A 142 -19.20 -5.78 9.89
N PHE A 143 -19.36 -6.67 8.91
CA PHE A 143 -18.99 -8.08 8.99
C PHE A 143 -17.79 -8.46 8.11
N LEU A 144 -17.20 -7.50 7.39
CA LEU A 144 -15.85 -7.69 6.86
C LEU A 144 -14.93 -8.04 8.03
N PRO A 145 -14.03 -9.03 7.88
CA PRO A 145 -13.06 -9.32 8.91
C PRO A 145 -12.36 -8.00 9.24
N PRO A 146 -12.38 -7.53 10.50
CA PRO A 146 -11.58 -6.38 10.86
C PRO A 146 -10.14 -6.81 10.60
N ASP A 147 -9.53 -6.28 9.53
CA ASP A 147 -8.10 -6.46 9.31
C ASP A 147 -7.39 -5.67 10.40
N THR A 148 -7.24 -6.30 11.55
CA THR A 148 -6.32 -5.80 12.55
C THR A 148 -4.93 -6.15 12.03
N THR A 149 -4.07 -5.15 11.95
CA THR A 149 -2.68 -5.32 11.52
C THR A 149 -2.00 -6.50 12.24
N PHE A 150 -2.37 -6.75 13.51
CA PHE A 150 -1.89 -7.87 14.31
C PHE A 150 -2.44 -9.24 13.86
N SER A 151 -3.73 -9.36 13.53
CA SER A 151 -4.30 -10.62 13.03
C SER A 151 -3.69 -11.06 11.69
N ALA A 152 -3.43 -10.10 10.79
CA ALA A 152 -2.72 -10.35 9.55
C ALA A 152 -1.26 -10.79 9.80
N GLN A 153 -0.58 -10.19 10.79
CA GLN A 153 0.76 -10.62 11.20
C GLN A 153 0.78 -12.05 11.74
N MET A 154 -0.14 -12.43 12.64
CA MET A 154 -0.20 -13.80 13.16
C MET A 154 -0.56 -14.80 12.08
N THR A 155 -1.49 -14.45 11.19
CA THR A 155 -1.81 -15.25 10.01
C THR A 155 -0.58 -15.45 9.11
N HIS A 156 0.21 -14.39 8.90
CA HIS A 156 1.45 -14.49 8.13
C HIS A 156 2.47 -15.41 8.81
N LEU A 157 2.66 -15.30 10.14
CA LEU A 157 3.53 -16.18 10.90
C LEU A 157 3.09 -17.65 10.83
N GLN A 158 1.79 -17.95 10.82
CA GLN A 158 1.30 -19.33 10.66
C GLN A 158 1.78 -19.98 9.35
N TYR A 159 2.11 -19.19 8.33
CA TYR A 159 2.57 -19.71 7.03
C TYR A 159 4.10 -19.66 6.85
N GLU A 160 4.77 -18.64 7.42
CA GLU A 160 6.18 -18.34 7.16
C GLU A 160 7.14 -18.68 8.31
N ALA A 161 6.64 -18.84 9.54
CA ALA A 161 7.48 -19.19 10.69
C ALA A 161 8.02 -20.62 10.59
N GLU A 162 9.27 -20.80 10.98
CA GLU A 162 9.93 -22.11 11.05
C GLU A 162 10.12 -22.56 12.49
N SER A 163 10.31 -23.88 12.70
CA SER A 163 10.61 -24.41 14.02
C SER A 163 11.99 -23.91 14.46
N GLY A 164 12.04 -23.24 15.60
CA GLY A 164 13.26 -22.62 16.11
C GLY A 164 13.37 -21.13 15.79
N ASP A 165 12.41 -20.52 15.10
CA ASP A 165 12.33 -19.06 14.95
C ASP A 165 12.03 -18.40 16.31
N ALA A 166 12.56 -17.19 16.53
CA ALA A 166 12.20 -16.35 17.68
C ALA A 166 11.15 -15.31 17.29
N LEU A 167 10.20 -15.04 18.19
CA LEU A 167 9.25 -13.92 18.08
C LEU A 167 9.50 -12.91 19.22
N ILE A 168 10.12 -11.78 18.90
CA ILE A 168 10.37 -10.67 19.83
C ILE A 168 9.22 -9.66 19.73
N PHE A 169 8.58 -9.37 20.85
CA PHE A 169 7.73 -8.19 20.99
C PHE A 169 8.58 -7.03 21.54
N ASN A 170 8.59 -5.89 20.83
CA ASN A 170 9.21 -4.67 21.34
C ASN A 170 8.31 -4.06 22.42
N GLY A 171 8.55 -4.46 23.66
CA GLY A 171 7.72 -4.18 24.82
C GLY A 171 6.74 -5.30 25.20
N PRO A 172 6.13 -5.22 26.40
CA PRO A 172 5.35 -6.32 26.97
C PRO A 172 3.89 -6.36 26.49
N TRP A 173 3.28 -5.26 26.05
CA TRP A 173 1.84 -5.21 25.80
C TRP A 173 1.36 -5.95 24.54
N PRO A 174 2.10 -5.93 23.40
CA PRO A 174 1.65 -6.63 22.20
C PRO A 174 1.44 -8.13 22.40
N SER A 175 2.14 -8.74 23.35
CA SER A 175 1.98 -10.18 23.63
C SER A 175 0.65 -10.54 24.25
N LEU A 176 -0.06 -9.59 24.88
CA LEU A 176 -1.43 -9.82 25.36
C LEU A 176 -2.36 -10.21 24.22
N LEU A 177 -2.08 -9.74 23.00
CA LEU A 177 -2.87 -10.11 21.82
C LEU A 177 -2.70 -11.57 21.42
N LEU A 178 -1.65 -12.27 21.88
CA LEU A 178 -1.52 -13.72 21.70
C LEU A 178 -2.59 -14.53 22.46
N THR A 179 -3.28 -13.93 23.42
CA THR A 179 -4.45 -14.56 24.06
C THR A 179 -5.65 -14.66 23.12
N TYR A 180 -5.70 -13.83 22.08
CA TYR A 180 -6.79 -13.77 21.10
C TYR A 180 -6.35 -14.27 19.71
N TYR A 181 -5.12 -13.95 19.30
CA TYR A 181 -4.56 -14.30 18.00
C TYR A 181 -3.37 -15.23 18.23
N GLN A 182 -3.63 -16.54 18.21
CA GLN A 182 -2.61 -17.54 18.47
C GLN A 182 -1.54 -17.52 17.38
N ALA A 183 -0.30 -17.28 17.80
CA ALA A 183 0.89 -17.60 17.03
C ALA A 183 1.06 -19.13 16.99
N PRO A 184 1.78 -19.69 15.99
CA PRO A 184 2.00 -21.14 15.92
C PRO A 184 2.87 -21.64 17.10
N GLU A 185 2.20 -22.20 18.13
CA GLU A 185 2.77 -22.58 19.44
C GLU A 185 3.93 -23.60 19.36
N GLU A 186 3.92 -24.50 18.37
CA GLU A 186 4.95 -25.54 18.22
C GLU A 186 6.22 -25.08 17.49
N THR A 187 6.24 -23.84 16.98
CA THR A 187 7.33 -23.37 16.09
C THR A 187 8.14 -22.20 16.65
N LEU A 188 7.56 -21.35 17.49
CA LEU A 188 8.14 -20.06 17.88
C LEU A 188 8.44 -19.94 19.38
N THR A 189 9.65 -19.48 19.71
CA THR A 189 9.96 -19.03 21.06
C THR A 189 9.70 -17.52 21.18
N SER A 190 8.75 -17.13 22.03
CA SER A 190 8.39 -15.72 22.20
C SER A 190 9.22 -15.00 23.29
N TYR A 191 9.65 -13.78 23.00
CA TYR A 191 10.38 -12.90 23.90
C TYR A 191 9.73 -11.52 24.00
N HIS A 192 9.93 -10.83 25.13
CA HIS A 192 9.53 -9.44 25.32
C HIS A 192 10.77 -8.62 25.68
N VAL A 193 11.09 -7.61 24.88
CA VAL A 193 12.23 -6.72 25.09
C VAL A 193 11.77 -5.28 24.87
N PRO A 194 11.71 -4.43 25.91
CA PRO A 194 11.93 -4.73 27.33
C PRO A 194 10.87 -5.66 27.93
N GLN A 195 11.18 -6.32 29.07
CA GLN A 195 10.25 -7.23 29.76
C GLN A 195 9.08 -6.53 30.45
N ALA A 196 9.28 -5.29 30.87
CA ALA A 196 8.29 -4.50 31.59
C ALA A 196 8.29 -3.09 31.00
N ALA A 197 7.17 -2.40 31.19
CA ALA A 197 7.06 -0.98 30.89
C ALA A 197 5.95 -0.38 31.76
N PRO A 198 6.22 0.71 32.52
CA PRO A 198 7.53 1.26 32.94
C PRO A 198 8.19 0.42 34.06
N PRO A 199 9.53 0.47 34.26
CA PRO A 199 10.53 1.28 33.56
C PRO A 199 10.79 0.70 32.15
N GLY A 200 10.94 1.55 31.14
CA GLY A 200 11.15 1.13 29.74
C GLY A 200 12.51 0.46 29.50
N PHE A 201 12.96 0.46 28.23
CA PHE A 201 14.22 -0.16 27.79
C PHE A 201 15.44 0.21 28.67
N SER A 202 16.23 -0.80 29.05
CA SER A 202 17.50 -0.65 29.78
C SER A 202 18.63 -1.34 29.02
N ALA A 203 19.60 -0.57 28.54
CA ALA A 203 20.72 -1.11 27.75
C ALA A 203 21.48 -2.23 28.48
N ASP A 204 21.73 -2.08 29.78
CA ASP A 204 22.49 -3.06 30.59
C ASP A 204 21.79 -4.43 30.73
N VAL A 205 20.47 -4.47 30.56
CA VAL A 205 19.65 -5.69 30.72
C VAL A 205 19.19 -6.23 29.37
N ASP A 206 18.70 -5.34 28.51
CA ASP A 206 18.03 -5.71 27.27
C ASP A 206 19.02 -6.01 26.13
N ILE A 207 20.18 -5.34 26.06
CA ILE A 207 21.19 -5.62 25.02
C ILE A 207 21.80 -7.01 25.15
N PRO A 208 22.32 -7.45 26.33
CA PRO A 208 22.87 -8.80 26.47
C PRO A 208 21.84 -9.88 26.14
N ARG A 209 20.56 -9.60 26.40
CA ARG A 209 19.46 -10.50 26.05
C ARG A 209 19.21 -10.54 24.55
N LEU A 210 19.20 -9.39 23.86
CA LEU A 210 19.10 -9.34 22.40
C LEU A 210 20.26 -10.10 21.74
N GLU A 211 21.49 -9.97 22.27
CA GLU A 211 22.66 -10.74 21.84
C GLU A 211 22.44 -12.25 22.01
N GLN A 212 21.95 -12.67 23.18
CA GLN A 212 21.65 -14.07 23.45
C GLN A 212 20.60 -14.64 22.49
N ILE A 213 19.51 -13.90 22.26
CA ILE A 213 18.44 -14.32 21.34
C ILE A 213 19.00 -14.42 19.91
N LEU A 214 19.77 -13.43 19.46
CA LEU A 214 20.40 -13.41 18.13
C LEU A 214 21.40 -14.56 17.94
N ALA A 215 22.09 -14.99 19.00
CA ALA A 215 23.02 -16.11 18.96
C ALA A 215 22.33 -17.50 19.01
N THR A 216 21.10 -17.57 19.53
CA THR A 216 20.38 -18.83 19.73
C THR A 216 19.48 -19.18 18.54
N HIS A 217 19.03 -18.16 17.78
CA HIS A 217 18.03 -18.31 16.73
C HIS A 217 18.52 -17.85 15.36
N ASP A 218 18.26 -18.66 14.33
CA ASP A 218 18.63 -18.35 12.94
C ASP A 218 17.73 -17.29 12.29
N ARG A 219 16.54 -17.06 12.86
CA ARG A 219 15.52 -16.14 12.35
C ARG A 219 14.79 -15.48 13.51
N LEU A 220 14.64 -14.16 13.41
CA LEU A 220 14.03 -13.34 14.45
C LEU A 220 12.90 -12.51 13.85
N TRP A 221 11.67 -12.87 14.20
CA TRP A 221 10.50 -12.05 13.95
C TRP A 221 10.36 -11.01 15.05
N VAL A 222 10.20 -9.75 14.69
CA VAL A 222 10.11 -8.63 15.64
C VAL A 222 8.83 -7.85 15.38
N SER A 223 7.96 -7.77 16.37
CA SER A 223 6.69 -7.05 16.34
C SER A 223 6.83 -5.71 17.07
N TYR A 224 6.65 -4.61 16.35
CA TYR A 224 6.77 -3.23 16.85
C TYR A 224 5.41 -2.62 17.24
N GLY A 225 4.63 -3.32 18.07
CA GLY A 225 3.36 -2.81 18.58
C GLY A 225 3.56 -1.88 19.78
N ALA A 226 2.98 -0.67 19.75
CA ALA A 226 3.00 0.27 20.88
C ALA A 226 4.41 0.53 21.46
N VAL A 227 5.38 0.84 20.59
CA VAL A 227 6.81 0.97 20.95
C VAL A 227 7.08 2.17 21.87
N LYS A 228 6.50 3.34 21.58
CA LYS A 228 6.84 4.61 22.26
C LYS A 228 6.80 4.53 23.79
N PRO A 229 5.82 3.88 24.45
CA PRO A 229 5.79 3.82 25.91
C PRO A 229 6.73 2.76 26.52
N ALA A 230 7.23 1.79 25.74
CA ALA A 230 8.15 0.74 26.21
C ALA A 230 9.62 1.04 25.86
N ASP A 231 9.87 1.51 24.64
CA ASP A 231 11.18 1.81 24.08
C ASP A 231 11.12 3.20 23.40
N PRO A 232 11.06 4.29 24.17
CA PRO A 232 10.83 5.64 23.65
C PRO A 232 11.93 6.15 22.72
N GLN A 233 13.14 5.59 22.83
CA GLN A 233 14.30 5.92 22.00
C GLN A 233 14.53 4.91 20.86
N TYR A 234 13.60 3.96 20.67
CA TYR A 234 13.68 2.91 19.65
C TYR A 234 14.99 2.11 19.68
N ALA A 235 15.57 1.92 20.87
CA ALA A 235 16.86 1.28 21.09
C ALA A 235 16.89 -0.16 20.56
N VAL A 236 15.78 -0.91 20.65
CA VAL A 236 15.68 -2.26 20.07
C VAL A 236 15.78 -2.20 18.55
N SER A 237 15.10 -1.24 17.90
CA SER A 237 15.15 -1.08 16.44
C SER A 237 16.54 -0.68 15.97
N ARG A 238 17.19 0.25 16.69
CA ARG A 238 18.55 0.70 16.43
C ARG A 238 19.55 -0.45 16.55
N TRP A 239 19.53 -1.17 17.67
CA TRP A 239 20.44 -2.28 17.91
C TRP A 239 20.30 -3.38 16.84
N LEU A 240 19.08 -3.73 16.46
CA LEU A 240 18.84 -4.72 15.40
C LEU A 240 19.36 -4.25 14.03
N ALA A 241 19.24 -2.97 13.69
CA ALA A 241 19.77 -2.43 12.43
C ALA A 241 21.30 -2.49 12.36
N GLU A 242 21.97 -2.34 13.49
CA GLU A 242 23.43 -2.38 13.59
C GLU A 242 23.98 -3.82 13.66
N ASN A 243 23.21 -4.78 14.19
CA ASN A 243 23.72 -6.13 14.52
C ASN A 243 23.09 -7.26 13.69
N SER A 244 22.06 -6.99 12.90
CA SER A 244 21.35 -8.03 12.12
C SER A 244 20.92 -7.52 10.75
N TYR A 245 20.42 -8.42 9.90
CA TYR A 245 19.92 -8.09 8.57
C TYR A 245 18.40 -8.09 8.57
N ASN A 246 17.80 -6.92 8.37
CA ASN A 246 16.36 -6.85 8.17
C ASN A 246 16.03 -7.32 6.74
N VAL A 247 15.39 -8.47 6.57
CA VAL A 247 15.18 -9.11 5.24
C VAL A 247 13.73 -9.08 4.75
N ALA A 248 12.76 -8.98 5.66
CA ALA A 248 11.35 -8.82 5.32
C ALA A 248 10.64 -7.88 6.30
N ARG A 249 9.52 -7.31 5.87
CA ARG A 249 8.64 -6.50 6.72
C ARG A 249 7.20 -6.62 6.21
N LEU A 250 6.29 -6.92 7.11
CA LEU A 250 4.84 -6.86 6.92
C LEU A 250 4.25 -5.96 8.00
N HIS A 251 3.87 -4.74 7.62
CA HIS A 251 3.34 -3.74 8.57
C HIS A 251 4.35 -3.46 9.69
N ASP A 252 4.03 -3.79 10.94
CA ASP A 252 4.91 -3.64 12.11
C ASP A 252 5.66 -4.92 12.51
N LEU A 253 5.48 -6.00 11.75
CA LEU A 253 6.25 -7.24 11.89
C LEU A 253 7.42 -7.24 10.92
N ALA A 254 8.62 -7.49 11.43
CA ALA A 254 9.85 -7.50 10.65
C ALA A 254 10.62 -8.81 10.86
N LEU A 255 11.21 -9.35 9.80
CA LEU A 255 12.09 -10.52 9.88
C LEU A 255 13.54 -10.06 9.83
N TYR A 256 14.31 -10.49 10.81
CA TYR A 256 15.74 -10.26 10.93
C TYR A 256 16.49 -11.59 10.88
N LEU A 257 17.63 -11.58 10.20
CA LEU A 257 18.56 -12.69 10.15
C LEU A 257 19.88 -12.31 10.84
N PRO A 258 20.53 -13.25 11.55
CA PRO A 258 21.86 -13.06 12.10
C PRO A 258 22.90 -12.70 11.01
N PRO A 259 23.98 -12.01 11.40
CA PRO A 259 25.07 -11.70 10.49
C PRO A 259 25.86 -12.95 10.09
N VAL A 260 26.35 -12.99 8.86
CA VAL A 260 27.16 -14.09 8.30
C VAL A 260 28.52 -13.55 7.85
N THR A 261 29.57 -14.35 8.03
CA THR A 261 30.92 -14.11 7.52
C THR A 261 31.50 -15.41 6.92
N PRO A 262 32.30 -15.34 5.84
CA PRO A 262 32.65 -14.14 5.07
C PRO A 262 31.49 -13.63 4.20
N LEU A 263 31.54 -12.36 3.81
CA LEU A 263 30.67 -11.80 2.78
C LEU A 263 31.47 -11.65 1.49
N ALA A 264 30.85 -11.97 0.36
CA ALA A 264 31.42 -11.69 -0.95
C ALA A 264 31.21 -10.22 -1.28
N THR A 265 32.30 -9.45 -1.28
CA THR A 265 32.25 -8.01 -1.57
C THR A 265 32.22 -7.79 -3.08
N SER A 266 31.18 -7.09 -3.53
CA SER A 266 31.04 -6.53 -4.87
C SER A 266 31.41 -5.04 -4.75
N VAL A 267 32.62 -4.67 -5.18
CA VAL A 267 33.05 -3.27 -5.06
C VAL A 267 32.31 -2.43 -6.09
N THR A 268 31.50 -1.48 -5.63
CA THR A 268 30.77 -0.55 -6.49
C THR A 268 30.87 0.86 -5.90
N ASN A 269 31.66 1.71 -6.53
CA ASN A 269 31.73 3.14 -6.24
C ASN A 269 30.67 3.87 -7.06
N ILE A 270 29.47 4.04 -6.50
CA ILE A 270 28.34 4.68 -7.18
C ILE A 270 28.01 5.96 -6.44
N SER A 271 27.99 7.08 -7.16
CA SER A 271 27.62 8.39 -6.62
C SER A 271 26.20 8.73 -7.05
N PHE A 272 25.36 9.09 -6.08
CA PHE A 272 23.97 9.52 -6.26
C PHE A 272 23.88 11.02 -5.98
N GLY A 273 24.36 11.81 -6.95
CA GLY A 273 24.57 13.25 -6.74
C GLY A 273 25.82 13.56 -5.90
N GLU A 274 25.82 14.72 -5.24
CA GLU A 274 26.96 15.22 -4.44
C GLU A 274 26.95 14.76 -2.97
N LYS A 275 25.81 14.25 -2.48
CA LYS A 275 25.58 14.01 -1.04
C LYS A 275 25.57 12.55 -0.62
N LEU A 276 25.53 11.61 -1.57
CA LEU A 276 25.31 10.21 -1.27
C LEU A 276 26.17 9.31 -2.15
N HIS A 277 27.08 8.58 -1.52
CA HIS A 277 27.99 7.67 -2.19
C HIS A 277 27.85 6.26 -1.63
N LEU A 278 27.70 5.27 -2.50
CA LEU A 278 27.85 3.86 -2.16
C LEU A 278 29.30 3.47 -2.46
N HIS A 279 30.02 2.99 -1.46
CA HIS A 279 31.41 2.50 -1.60
C HIS A 279 31.49 1.03 -1.95
N ALA A 280 30.64 0.23 -1.32
CA ALA A 280 30.67 -1.21 -1.46
C ALA A 280 29.30 -1.81 -1.20
N ALA A 281 29.01 -2.87 -1.94
CA ALA A 281 27.90 -3.76 -1.65
C ALA A 281 28.46 -5.18 -1.43
N SER A 282 28.13 -5.82 -0.32
CA SER A 282 28.56 -7.19 -0.04
C SER A 282 27.37 -8.09 0.15
N LEU A 283 27.49 -9.33 -0.31
CA LEU A 283 26.43 -10.34 -0.24
C LEU A 283 26.89 -11.54 0.56
N ASP A 284 25.96 -12.27 1.19
CA ASP A 284 26.30 -13.53 1.84
C ASP A 284 26.52 -14.67 0.86
N ARG A 285 25.90 -14.62 -0.34
CA ARG A 285 26.04 -15.63 -1.40
C ARG A 285 25.67 -15.09 -2.79
N HIS A 286 26.09 -15.82 -3.83
CA HIS A 286 25.72 -15.54 -5.24
C HIS A 286 24.75 -16.55 -5.86
N HIS A 287 24.57 -17.69 -5.18
CA HIS A 287 23.65 -18.73 -5.60
C HIS A 287 22.55 -18.84 -4.56
N VAL A 288 21.30 -18.80 -5.01
CA VAL A 288 20.11 -18.77 -4.14
C VAL A 288 19.04 -19.69 -4.68
N GLN A 289 18.21 -20.23 -3.79
CA GLN A 289 16.98 -20.93 -4.17
C GLN A 289 15.77 -20.02 -4.02
N SER A 290 14.69 -20.34 -4.74
CA SER A 290 13.38 -19.73 -4.47
C SER A 290 13.04 -19.84 -2.99
N THR A 291 12.46 -18.79 -2.41
CA THR A 291 12.12 -18.56 -0.98
C THR A 291 13.27 -18.21 -0.04
N GLU A 292 14.53 -18.33 -0.45
CA GLU A 292 15.65 -17.89 0.38
C GLU A 292 15.73 -16.36 0.47
N TYR A 293 16.37 -15.87 1.53
CA TYR A 293 16.65 -14.46 1.72
C TYR A 293 18.13 -14.18 1.46
N LEU A 294 18.39 -13.27 0.54
CA LEU A 294 19.74 -12.75 0.27
C LEU A 294 20.07 -11.66 1.27
N ARG A 295 21.21 -11.77 1.98
CA ARG A 295 21.69 -10.71 2.88
C ARG A 295 22.58 -9.75 2.09
N VAL A 296 22.23 -8.47 2.10
CA VAL A 296 22.92 -7.41 1.38
C VAL A 296 23.40 -6.36 2.38
N ARG A 297 24.72 -6.15 2.41
CA ARG A 297 25.38 -5.11 3.18
C ARG A 297 25.75 -3.98 2.24
N LEU A 298 25.28 -2.76 2.49
CA LEU A 298 25.61 -1.58 1.69
C LEU A 298 26.41 -0.60 2.55
N HIS A 299 27.57 -0.18 2.07
CA HIS A 299 28.41 0.79 2.75
C HIS A 299 28.21 2.17 2.13
N TRP A 300 27.53 3.05 2.88
CA TRP A 300 27.20 4.41 2.47
C TRP A 300 28.14 5.41 3.10
N GLU A 301 28.53 6.43 2.33
CA GLU A 301 29.21 7.63 2.80
C GLU A 301 28.43 8.89 2.33
N GLY A 302 28.28 9.86 3.22
CA GLY A 302 27.71 11.17 2.89
C GLY A 302 27.62 12.13 4.09
N PRO A 303 27.64 13.44 3.87
CA PRO A 303 27.62 14.43 4.96
C PRO A 303 26.29 14.47 5.73
N ASP A 304 25.17 14.17 5.07
CA ASP A 304 23.80 14.32 5.60
C ASP A 304 22.96 13.04 5.40
N LEU A 305 23.52 11.87 5.69
CA LEU A 305 22.78 10.61 5.57
C LEU A 305 21.52 10.66 6.43
N SER A 306 20.36 10.38 5.83
CA SER A 306 19.09 10.42 6.53
C SER A 306 18.11 9.40 5.98
N TRP A 307 17.09 9.12 6.78
CA TRP A 307 16.02 8.20 6.44
C TRP A 307 15.11 8.64 5.29
N ARG A 308 15.19 9.92 4.91
CA ARG A 308 14.48 10.48 3.77
C ARG A 308 14.96 9.87 2.45
N PHE A 309 16.20 9.37 2.43
CA PHE A 309 16.67 8.54 1.32
C PHE A 309 15.96 7.19 1.37
N ARG A 310 15.11 6.97 0.37
CA ARG A 310 14.42 5.70 0.17
C ARG A 310 15.21 4.90 -0.85
N THR A 311 15.65 3.72 -0.44
CA THR A 311 16.48 2.82 -1.23
C THR A 311 15.67 1.57 -1.61
N GLY A 312 15.82 1.12 -2.84
CA GLY A 312 15.21 -0.07 -3.38
C GLY A 312 16.28 -1.10 -3.74
N LEU A 313 16.09 -2.34 -3.33
CA LEU A 313 16.80 -3.50 -3.88
C LEU A 313 15.88 -4.22 -4.86
N ALA A 314 16.40 -4.65 -6.00
CA ALA A 314 15.65 -5.45 -6.97
C ALA A 314 16.45 -6.63 -7.51
N LEU A 315 15.74 -7.73 -7.76
CA LEU A 315 16.20 -8.85 -8.55
C LEU A 315 15.64 -8.67 -9.96
N ILE A 316 16.52 -8.37 -10.91
CA ILE A 316 16.17 -8.11 -12.30
C ILE A 316 16.53 -9.36 -13.11
N GLY A 317 15.54 -9.98 -13.72
CA GLY A 317 15.74 -11.13 -14.58
C GLY A 317 16.10 -10.75 -16.01
N PRO A 318 16.26 -11.75 -16.89
CA PRO A 318 16.47 -11.53 -18.31
C PRO A 318 15.39 -10.60 -18.90
N GLN A 319 15.77 -9.79 -19.89
CA GLN A 319 14.91 -8.78 -20.53
C GLN A 319 14.54 -7.57 -19.63
N GLY A 320 15.18 -7.41 -18.47
CA GLY A 320 14.99 -6.25 -17.60
C GLY A 320 13.75 -6.32 -16.70
N ARG A 321 13.08 -7.48 -16.64
CA ARG A 321 11.89 -7.67 -15.77
C ARG A 321 12.31 -7.72 -14.30
N VAL A 322 11.64 -6.96 -13.46
CA VAL A 322 11.83 -7.00 -12.00
C VAL A 322 11.01 -8.15 -11.40
N TRP A 323 11.69 -9.16 -10.83
CA TRP A 323 11.06 -10.34 -10.22
C TRP A 323 10.82 -10.19 -8.73
N ALA A 324 11.74 -9.53 -8.06
CA ALA A 324 11.65 -9.18 -6.65
C ALA A 324 12.07 -7.73 -6.49
N LYS A 325 11.38 -6.97 -5.64
CA LYS A 325 11.86 -5.65 -5.22
C LYS A 325 11.47 -5.37 -3.79
N ARG A 326 12.29 -4.59 -3.11
CA ARG A 326 12.04 -4.17 -1.74
C ARG A 326 12.54 -2.76 -1.52
N TRP A 327 11.61 -1.89 -1.14
CA TRP A 327 11.89 -0.52 -0.74
C TRP A 327 12.04 -0.40 0.77
N PHE A 328 13.00 0.39 1.21
CA PHE A 328 13.23 0.71 2.61
C PHE A 328 13.79 2.12 2.75
N SER A 329 13.49 2.77 3.87
CA SER A 329 14.24 3.95 4.30
C SER A 329 15.60 3.51 4.86
N MET A 330 16.61 4.36 4.68
CA MET A 330 17.91 4.16 5.32
C MET A 330 17.77 4.20 6.86
N GLY A 331 18.61 3.47 7.57
CA GLY A 331 18.67 3.44 9.03
C GLY A 331 17.71 2.44 9.71
N PRO A 332 17.50 2.55 11.02
CA PRO A 332 16.55 1.72 11.77
C PRO A 332 15.10 1.81 11.25
N LEU A 333 14.27 0.80 11.52
CA LEU A 333 12.87 0.80 11.09
C LEU A 333 12.02 1.85 11.82
N PHE A 334 12.34 2.08 13.10
CA PHE A 334 11.73 3.09 13.97
C PHE A 334 12.82 3.95 14.61
N ARG A 335 12.57 5.25 14.78
CA ARG A 335 13.55 6.27 15.17
C ARG A 335 12.88 7.53 15.69
N ASP A 336 13.66 8.42 16.30
CA ASP A 336 13.23 9.75 16.71
C ASP A 336 13.17 10.74 15.53
N ASP A 337 12.29 11.73 15.65
CA ASP A 337 12.11 12.77 14.62
C ASP A 337 13.35 13.68 14.56
N GLY A 338 14.03 13.70 13.41
CA GLY A 338 15.19 14.58 13.14
C GLY A 338 16.56 13.93 13.25
N GLU A 339 16.66 12.62 13.50
CA GLU A 339 17.95 11.93 13.60
C GLU A 339 18.63 11.77 12.23
N PHE A 340 19.83 12.36 12.08
CA PHE A 340 20.76 12.07 10.99
C PHE A 340 21.55 10.80 11.29
N LEU A 341 21.85 10.02 10.26
CA LEU A 341 22.72 8.85 10.36
C LEU A 341 24.19 9.28 10.37
N PRO A 342 25.09 8.45 10.95
CA PRO A 342 26.52 8.69 10.86
C PRO A 342 26.98 8.87 9.41
N GLN A 343 28.00 9.70 9.17
CA GLN A 343 28.52 9.97 7.82
C GLN A 343 28.91 8.69 7.07
N ASN A 344 29.39 7.68 7.79
CA ASN A 344 29.60 6.34 7.29
C ASN A 344 28.56 5.41 7.90
N TRP A 345 27.66 4.88 7.06
CA TRP A 345 26.57 4.02 7.49
C TRP A 345 26.64 2.66 6.81
N ILE A 346 26.60 1.59 7.62
CA ILE A 346 26.49 0.22 7.12
C ILE A 346 25.03 -0.20 7.17
N GLU A 347 24.41 -0.21 5.99
CA GLU A 347 23.03 -0.63 5.85
C GLU A 347 22.95 -2.15 5.68
N ARG A 348 22.20 -2.81 6.57
CA ARG A 348 22.03 -4.27 6.58
C ARG A 348 20.60 -4.61 6.19
N ARG A 349 20.44 -5.08 4.95
CA ARG A 349 19.13 -5.38 4.35
C ARG A 349 19.13 -6.75 3.70
N GLY A 350 17.97 -7.16 3.24
CA GLY A 350 17.88 -8.35 2.41
C GLY A 350 16.74 -8.29 1.43
N LEU A 351 16.79 -9.22 0.50
CA LEU A 351 15.81 -9.41 -0.55
C LEU A 351 15.39 -10.88 -0.55
N GLN A 352 14.10 -11.15 -0.39
CA GLN A 352 13.57 -12.49 -0.55
C GLN A 352 13.52 -12.85 -2.03
N ILE A 353 14.00 -14.02 -2.38
CA ILE A 353 13.80 -14.60 -3.70
C ILE A 353 12.38 -15.18 -3.71
N PRO A 354 11.46 -14.66 -4.55
CA PRO A 354 10.08 -15.09 -4.54
C PRO A 354 9.94 -16.58 -4.81
N LEU A 355 8.94 -17.20 -4.19
CA LEU A 355 8.60 -18.58 -4.51
C LEU A 355 8.24 -18.72 -5.99
N GLY A 356 8.81 -19.73 -6.65
CA GLY A 356 8.59 -20.02 -8.06
C GLY A 356 9.37 -19.11 -9.02
N THR A 357 10.38 -18.39 -8.53
CA THR A 357 11.31 -17.67 -9.41
C THR A 357 12.01 -18.70 -10.31
N PRO A 358 11.89 -18.57 -11.65
CA PRO A 358 12.50 -19.51 -12.59
C PRO A 358 14.02 -19.60 -12.38
N PRO A 359 14.62 -20.80 -12.47
CA PRO A 359 16.07 -20.94 -12.48
C PRO A 359 16.71 -20.15 -13.62
N GLY A 360 17.87 -19.55 -13.35
CA GLY A 360 18.61 -18.74 -14.32
C GLY A 360 19.44 -17.64 -13.66
N ASP A 361 20.05 -16.80 -14.51
CA ASP A 361 20.88 -15.69 -14.07
C ASP A 361 20.07 -14.39 -13.97
N TYR A 362 20.29 -13.67 -12.88
CA TYR A 362 19.60 -12.45 -12.49
C TYR A 362 20.63 -11.40 -12.06
N GLN A 363 20.25 -10.14 -12.16
CA GLN A 363 21.03 -9.00 -11.68
C GLN A 363 20.41 -8.49 -10.37
N LEU A 364 21.17 -8.49 -9.28
CA LEU A 364 20.86 -7.66 -8.12
C LEU A 364 21.16 -6.21 -8.49
N ALA A 365 20.20 -5.32 -8.26
CA ALA A 365 20.32 -3.91 -8.57
C ALA A 365 19.76 -3.00 -7.47
N LEU A 366 20.23 -1.76 -7.44
CA LEU A 366 19.88 -0.73 -6.48
C LEU A 366 19.16 0.43 -7.16
N GLN A 367 18.24 1.07 -6.44
CA GLN A 367 17.68 2.36 -6.82
C GLN A 367 17.59 3.24 -5.57
N VAL A 368 17.82 4.54 -5.71
CA VAL A 368 17.65 5.51 -4.62
C VAL A 368 16.73 6.63 -5.09
N THR A 369 15.79 7.03 -4.22
CA THR A 369 14.88 8.16 -4.43
C THR A 369 14.99 9.14 -3.27
N GLY A 370 14.85 10.44 -3.54
CA GLY A 370 14.96 11.51 -2.54
C GLY A 370 16.38 12.08 -2.38
N ALA A 371 17.35 11.64 -3.18
CA ALA A 371 18.60 12.35 -3.41
C ALA A 371 18.48 13.20 -4.68
N ASP A 372 19.29 14.26 -4.80
CA ASP A 372 19.50 14.99 -6.06
C ASP A 372 20.28 14.08 -7.04
N VAL A 373 19.66 12.97 -7.43
CA VAL A 373 20.26 11.92 -8.23
C VAL A 373 20.58 12.48 -9.60
N THR A 374 21.87 12.63 -9.89
CA THR A 374 22.36 12.99 -11.22
C THR A 374 22.64 11.72 -12.03
N ASN A 375 22.32 11.75 -13.33
CA ASN A 375 22.61 10.69 -14.30
C ASN A 375 22.16 9.26 -13.91
N PRO A 376 20.85 9.03 -13.68
CA PRO A 376 20.36 7.67 -13.48
C PRO A 376 20.58 6.80 -14.74
N PRO A 377 20.84 5.49 -14.58
CA PRO A 377 20.89 4.57 -15.72
C PRO A 377 19.53 4.55 -16.43
N ALA A 378 19.53 4.23 -17.72
CA ALA A 378 18.30 4.19 -18.53
C ALA A 378 17.22 3.25 -17.97
N THR A 379 17.62 2.20 -17.25
CA THR A 379 16.72 1.25 -16.57
C THR A 379 16.16 1.78 -15.25
N GLY A 380 16.73 2.86 -14.69
CA GLY A 380 16.46 3.35 -13.34
C GLY A 380 17.09 2.54 -12.22
N TRP A 381 17.77 1.42 -12.52
CA TRP A 381 18.37 0.51 -11.56
C TRP A 381 19.87 0.35 -11.81
N TRP A 382 20.70 0.64 -10.80
CA TRP A 382 22.14 0.42 -10.85
C TRP A 382 22.48 -1.04 -10.58
N PRO A 383 23.16 -1.74 -11.50
CA PRO A 383 23.59 -3.11 -11.26
C PRO A 383 24.59 -3.16 -10.10
N ILE A 384 24.36 -4.08 -9.15
CA ILE A 384 25.26 -4.38 -8.04
C ILE A 384 26.08 -5.63 -8.35
N GLN A 385 25.40 -6.77 -8.54
CA GLN A 385 26.05 -8.08 -8.63
C GLN A 385 25.15 -9.10 -9.36
N GLU A 386 25.74 -10.03 -10.10
CA GLU A 386 25.02 -11.17 -10.69
C GLU A 386 24.70 -12.24 -9.63
N ILE A 387 23.49 -12.80 -9.72
CA ILE A 387 22.92 -13.81 -8.85
C ILE A 387 22.32 -14.93 -9.69
N THR A 388 22.67 -16.17 -9.39
CA THR A 388 22.08 -17.35 -10.04
C THR A 388 21.02 -17.96 -9.14
N VAL A 389 19.79 -18.02 -9.65
CA VAL A 389 18.68 -18.74 -9.01
C VAL A 389 18.72 -20.20 -9.43
N LEU A 390 18.76 -21.09 -8.45
CA LEU A 390 18.86 -22.53 -8.64
C LEU A 390 17.49 -23.22 -8.59
N PRO A 391 17.31 -24.36 -9.28
CA PRO A 391 16.11 -25.17 -9.14
C PRO A 391 15.99 -25.77 -7.75
N ARG A 392 14.77 -25.82 -7.22
CA ARG A 392 14.48 -26.28 -5.85
C ARG A 392 14.67 -27.79 -5.66
N PHE A 393 14.40 -28.60 -6.69
CA PHE A 393 14.37 -30.07 -6.60
C PHE A 393 15.51 -30.79 -7.33
N ALA A 394 16.60 -30.11 -7.69
CA ALA A 394 17.71 -30.80 -8.34
C ALA A 394 18.40 -31.77 -7.35
N PRO A 395 18.51 -33.08 -7.66
CA PRO A 395 19.27 -34.03 -6.84
C PRO A 395 20.74 -33.60 -6.71
N MET A 396 21.35 -33.82 -5.55
CA MET A 396 22.73 -33.37 -5.26
C MET A 396 23.77 -33.89 -6.28
N ALA A 397 23.57 -35.10 -6.84
CA ALA A 397 24.42 -35.67 -7.89
C ALA A 397 24.29 -34.97 -9.24
N GLU A 398 23.10 -34.42 -9.54
CA GLU A 398 22.81 -33.68 -10.77
C GLU A 398 23.26 -32.20 -10.64
N TYR A 399 23.18 -31.64 -9.42
CA TYR A 399 23.84 -30.39 -9.03
C TYR A 399 25.32 -30.37 -9.42
N GLN A 400 26.02 -31.49 -9.20
CA GLN A 400 27.44 -31.64 -9.50
C GLN A 400 27.77 -31.80 -10.99
N GLN A 401 26.83 -32.21 -11.84
CA GLN A 401 27.10 -32.42 -13.27
C GLN A 401 26.59 -31.26 -14.14
N LEU A 402 25.40 -30.71 -13.87
CA LEU A 402 24.79 -29.68 -14.71
C LEU A 402 25.14 -28.25 -14.29
N TYR A 403 25.26 -28.00 -12.98
CA TYR A 403 25.37 -26.64 -12.45
C TYR A 403 26.80 -26.30 -12.01
N LEU A 404 27.63 -27.31 -11.74
CA LEU A 404 29.05 -27.15 -11.43
C LEU A 404 29.83 -26.40 -12.55
N PRO A 405 29.57 -26.58 -13.86
CA PRO A 405 30.19 -25.73 -14.90
C PRO A 405 29.71 -24.27 -14.92
N LEU A 406 28.47 -23.99 -14.47
CA LEU A 406 27.92 -22.62 -14.34
C LEU A 406 28.49 -21.92 -13.10
N ILE A 407 28.57 -22.66 -11.99
CA ILE A 407 29.13 -22.19 -10.72
C ILE A 407 30.63 -21.86 -10.83
N PHE A 408 31.38 -22.60 -11.65
CA PHE A 408 32.84 -22.46 -11.77
C PHE A 408 33.31 -21.49 -12.87
N LYS A 409 32.41 -20.80 -13.59
CA LYS A 409 32.82 -19.72 -14.51
C LYS A 409 33.34 -18.47 -13.79
N ASN A 410 32.92 -18.24 -12.54
CA ASN A 410 33.37 -17.13 -11.71
C ASN A 410 33.99 -17.68 -10.42
N THR A 411 35.31 -17.58 -10.28
CA THR A 411 36.06 -18.04 -9.10
C THR A 411 35.69 -17.25 -7.84
N SER A 412 34.90 -17.86 -6.96
CA SER A 412 35.02 -17.77 -5.50
C SER A 412 34.30 -18.95 -4.84
N THR A 413 34.85 -19.42 -3.72
CA THR A 413 34.54 -20.68 -3.03
C THR A 413 33.05 -20.95 -2.80
N LEU A 414 32.59 -22.12 -3.22
CA LEU A 414 31.25 -22.66 -2.97
C LEU A 414 31.04 -22.99 -1.48
N THR A 415 30.09 -22.32 -0.85
CA THR A 415 29.40 -22.86 0.32
C THR A 415 27.99 -23.25 -0.13
N VAL A 416 27.82 -24.47 -0.62
CA VAL A 416 26.47 -25.05 -0.85
C VAL A 416 25.94 -25.45 0.52
N PRO A 417 24.88 -24.81 1.06
CA PRO A 417 24.29 -25.28 2.29
C PRO A 417 23.74 -26.70 2.09
N PRO A 418 23.74 -27.55 3.12
CA PRO A 418 23.07 -28.84 3.05
C PRO A 418 21.61 -28.59 2.66
N ALA A 419 21.14 -29.29 1.64
CA ALA A 419 19.73 -29.28 1.26
C ALA A 419 18.92 -29.56 2.53
N THR A 420 18.13 -28.60 3.00
CA THR A 420 17.16 -28.85 4.05
C THR A 420 16.15 -29.83 3.48
N THR A 421 16.32 -31.10 3.85
CA THR A 421 15.55 -32.27 3.39
C THR A 421 14.11 -32.28 3.91
N THR A 422 13.70 -31.26 4.64
CA THR A 422 12.30 -31.11 5.02
C THR A 422 11.53 -30.73 3.77
N GLU A 423 10.70 -31.65 3.27
CA GLU A 423 9.66 -31.38 2.28
C GLU A 423 8.76 -30.25 2.81
N ARG A 424 9.19 -29.00 2.64
CA ARG A 424 8.44 -27.82 3.02
C ARG A 424 7.17 -27.84 2.19
N ARG A 425 6.03 -28.14 2.84
CA ARG A 425 4.70 -27.91 2.27
C ARG A 425 4.71 -26.51 1.67
N LEU A 426 4.55 -26.42 0.37
CA LEU A 426 4.39 -25.17 -0.35
C LEU A 426 3.08 -24.54 0.12
N ASN A 427 3.15 -23.71 1.16
CA ASN A 427 2.04 -22.87 1.58
C ASN A 427 1.92 -21.71 0.59
N LEU A 428 1.42 -22.04 -0.60
CA LEU A 428 1.11 -21.06 -1.62
C LEU A 428 -0.15 -20.29 -1.22
N PRO A 429 -0.24 -18.97 -1.49
CA PRO A 429 -1.50 -18.26 -1.35
C PRO A 429 -2.51 -18.91 -2.29
N ARG A 430 -3.58 -19.45 -1.73
CA ARG A 430 -4.68 -20.05 -2.49
C ARG A 430 -5.90 -19.18 -2.31
N TRP A 431 -6.00 -18.12 -3.10
CA TRP A 431 -7.22 -17.31 -3.11
C TRP A 431 -8.43 -18.21 -3.36
N ALA A 432 -9.41 -18.13 -2.46
CA ALA A 432 -10.59 -18.99 -2.44
C ALA A 432 -10.34 -20.51 -2.55
N ASN A 433 -9.15 -21.00 -2.16
CA ASN A 433 -8.76 -22.41 -2.22
C ASN A 433 -9.00 -23.07 -3.59
N VAL A 434 -8.71 -22.37 -4.68
CA VAL A 434 -8.78 -22.94 -6.03
C VAL A 434 -7.70 -24.02 -6.20
N GLU A 435 -8.13 -25.20 -6.60
CA GLU A 435 -7.27 -26.31 -7.01
C GLU A 435 -7.74 -26.74 -8.41
N ALA A 436 -7.00 -26.33 -9.44
CA ALA A 436 -7.34 -26.60 -10.84
C ALA A 436 -6.18 -27.33 -11.52
N THR A 437 -6.44 -28.55 -12.00
CA THR A 437 -5.46 -29.36 -12.74
C THR A 437 -5.94 -29.52 -14.19
N PHE A 438 -5.09 -29.17 -15.13
CA PHE A 438 -5.36 -29.14 -16.58
C PHE A 438 -4.67 -30.33 -17.24
N GLY A 439 -5.45 -31.17 -17.93
CA GLY A 439 -4.91 -32.33 -18.68
C GLY A 439 -4.10 -33.31 -17.83
N GLN A 440 -4.24 -33.27 -16.50
CA GLN A 440 -3.40 -33.98 -15.53
C GLN A 440 -1.88 -33.69 -15.67
N THR A 441 -1.49 -32.57 -16.28
CA THR A 441 -0.09 -32.19 -16.54
C THR A 441 0.34 -30.99 -15.72
N LEU A 442 -0.53 -29.99 -15.59
CA LEU A 442 -0.24 -28.72 -14.92
C LEU A 442 -1.33 -28.43 -13.89
N THR A 443 -0.93 -28.09 -12.68
CA THR A 443 -1.83 -27.69 -11.59
C THR A 443 -1.60 -26.21 -11.29
N LEU A 444 -2.67 -25.43 -11.20
CA LEU A 444 -2.62 -24.10 -10.58
C LEU A 444 -2.55 -24.30 -9.06
N ALA A 445 -1.35 -24.17 -8.51
CA ALA A 445 -1.04 -24.46 -7.12
C ALA A 445 -1.23 -23.26 -6.19
N GLY A 446 -1.21 -22.05 -6.74
CA GLY A 446 -1.41 -20.80 -6.01
C GLY A 446 -1.96 -19.68 -6.91
N LEU A 447 -2.66 -18.74 -6.27
CA LEU A 447 -3.34 -17.60 -6.89
C LEU A 447 -3.36 -16.43 -5.89
N GLN A 448 -2.86 -15.27 -6.31
CA GLN A 448 -2.91 -14.04 -5.52
C GLN A 448 -3.24 -12.84 -6.42
N PRO A 449 -4.46 -12.29 -6.37
CA PRO A 449 -4.75 -11.02 -7.04
C PRO A 449 -4.06 -9.87 -6.30
N ALA A 450 -3.76 -8.78 -7.02
CA ALA A 450 -3.20 -7.57 -6.43
C ALA A 450 -4.22 -6.80 -5.58
N ASP A 451 -5.50 -6.89 -5.94
CA ASP A 451 -6.64 -6.25 -5.28
C ASP A 451 -7.91 -7.08 -5.56
N ASP A 452 -9.05 -6.77 -4.93
CA ASP A 452 -10.36 -7.34 -5.24
C ASP A 452 -11.29 -6.38 -5.99
N GLN A 453 -10.92 -5.10 -6.05
CA GLN A 453 -11.59 -4.04 -6.77
C GLN A 453 -10.69 -3.47 -7.86
N PHE A 454 -11.26 -3.33 -9.07
CA PHE A 454 -10.51 -2.85 -10.21
C PHE A 454 -11.31 -1.83 -11.01
N THR A 455 -10.63 -0.82 -11.52
CA THR A 455 -11.23 0.23 -12.34
C THR A 455 -11.09 -0.11 -13.82
N PRO A 456 -12.15 0.03 -14.64
CA PRO A 456 -12.08 -0.10 -16.09
C PRO A 456 -10.91 0.69 -16.69
N GLY A 457 -10.25 0.11 -17.68
CA GLY A 457 -9.02 0.66 -18.26
C GLY A 457 -7.75 0.29 -17.47
N TYR A 458 -7.80 0.05 -16.17
CA TYR A 458 -6.61 -0.35 -15.41
C TYR A 458 -6.33 -1.84 -15.55
N PRO A 459 -5.05 -2.26 -15.57
CA PRO A 459 -4.75 -3.68 -15.60
C PRO A 459 -5.14 -4.35 -14.29
N LEU A 460 -5.82 -5.50 -14.40
CA LEU A 460 -5.93 -6.46 -13.32
C LEU A 460 -4.60 -7.19 -13.22
N ASN A 461 -3.87 -6.95 -12.14
CA ASN A 461 -2.64 -7.66 -11.86
C ASN A 461 -2.91 -8.84 -10.93
N CYS A 462 -2.35 -10.00 -11.26
CA CYS A 462 -2.49 -11.20 -10.47
C CYS A 462 -1.25 -12.07 -10.60
N THR A 463 -0.89 -12.78 -9.54
CA THR A 463 0.22 -13.73 -9.52
C THR A 463 -0.34 -15.15 -9.47
N LEU A 464 0.12 -15.99 -10.40
CA LEU A 464 -0.22 -17.40 -10.52
C LEU A 464 1.02 -18.23 -10.19
N TRP A 465 0.82 -19.38 -9.53
CA TRP A 465 1.86 -20.38 -9.35
C TRP A 465 1.43 -21.69 -10.00
N TRP A 466 2.20 -22.13 -10.97
CA TRP A 466 1.96 -23.36 -11.71
C TRP A 466 2.89 -24.46 -11.22
N GLN A 467 2.33 -25.63 -10.93
CA GLN A 467 3.08 -26.82 -10.57
C GLN A 467 3.02 -27.84 -11.70
N ALA A 468 4.18 -28.36 -12.13
CA ALA A 468 4.24 -29.42 -13.11
C ALA A 468 4.03 -30.79 -12.44
N GLU A 469 3.00 -31.53 -12.83
CA GLU A 469 2.75 -32.90 -12.34
C GLU A 469 3.58 -33.94 -13.10
N ARG A 470 3.97 -33.61 -14.33
CA ARG A 470 4.84 -34.37 -15.23
C ARG A 470 5.57 -33.38 -16.15
N ALA A 471 6.40 -33.87 -17.06
CA ALA A 471 7.01 -33.02 -18.10
C ALA A 471 5.90 -32.19 -18.80
N ALA A 472 6.03 -30.87 -18.76
CA ALA A 472 4.97 -29.97 -19.19
C ALA A 472 4.93 -29.92 -20.74
N PRO A 473 3.79 -30.24 -21.37
CA PRO A 473 3.65 -30.09 -22.81
C PRO A 473 3.66 -28.61 -23.18
N GLU A 474 3.97 -28.29 -24.45
CA GLU A 474 3.74 -26.94 -24.97
C GLU A 474 2.25 -26.62 -24.91
N VAL A 475 1.92 -25.59 -24.15
CA VAL A 475 0.55 -25.13 -23.92
C VAL A 475 0.49 -23.61 -23.98
N GLU A 476 -0.68 -23.12 -24.36
CA GLU A 476 -1.01 -21.72 -24.38
C GLU A 476 -2.11 -21.42 -23.35
N MET A 477 -1.99 -20.32 -22.61
CA MET A 477 -2.97 -19.92 -21.61
C MET A 477 -3.85 -18.81 -22.15
N ALA A 478 -5.17 -18.97 -22.03
CA ALA A 478 -6.14 -17.92 -22.29
C ALA A 478 -6.81 -17.50 -20.98
N LEU A 479 -6.99 -16.19 -20.78
CA LEU A 479 -7.75 -15.59 -19.69
C LEU A 479 -8.97 -14.87 -20.23
N ARG A 480 -10.10 -14.93 -19.54
CA ARG A 480 -11.29 -14.14 -19.87
C ARG A 480 -12.03 -13.66 -18.63
N LEU A 481 -12.82 -12.61 -18.80
CA LEU A 481 -13.80 -12.18 -17.81
C LEU A 481 -15.20 -12.63 -18.23
N ALA A 482 -15.88 -13.35 -17.35
CA ALA A 482 -17.28 -13.75 -17.53
C ALA A 482 -18.18 -12.97 -16.57
N GLY A 483 -19.17 -12.26 -17.10
CA GLY A 483 -20.08 -11.43 -16.29
C GLY A 483 -21.20 -10.84 -17.16
N LYS A 484 -21.67 -9.64 -16.82
CA LYS A 484 -22.70 -8.93 -17.61
C LYS A 484 -22.29 -8.74 -19.08
N GLN A 485 -21.01 -8.49 -19.30
CA GLN A 485 -20.36 -8.52 -20.61
C GLN A 485 -19.17 -9.47 -20.54
N THR A 486 -18.87 -10.16 -21.63
CA THR A 486 -17.73 -11.08 -21.71
C THR A 486 -16.79 -10.55 -22.78
N PRO A 487 -15.77 -9.77 -22.43
CA PRO A 487 -14.78 -9.32 -23.41
C PRO A 487 -14.02 -10.53 -24.02
N PRO A 488 -13.38 -10.34 -25.19
CA PRO A 488 -12.52 -11.37 -25.78
C PRO A 488 -11.44 -11.84 -24.82
N SER A 489 -11.06 -13.11 -24.91
CA SER A 489 -9.99 -13.67 -24.11
C SER A 489 -8.63 -13.10 -24.52
N GLU A 490 -7.75 -12.91 -23.54
CA GLU A 490 -6.35 -12.56 -23.75
C GLU A 490 -5.46 -13.79 -23.59
N THR A 491 -4.40 -13.87 -24.39
CA THR A 491 -3.53 -15.04 -24.47
C THR A 491 -2.14 -14.75 -23.91
N TYR A 492 -1.57 -15.73 -23.19
CA TYR A 492 -0.33 -15.61 -22.44
C TYR A 492 0.52 -16.88 -22.56
N SER A 493 1.84 -16.71 -22.66
CA SER A 493 2.80 -17.82 -22.47
C SER A 493 2.94 -18.16 -20.99
N LEU A 494 2.78 -19.42 -20.60
CA LEU A 494 2.96 -19.87 -19.20
C LEU A 494 4.38 -19.65 -18.68
N ALA A 495 5.36 -19.93 -19.54
CA ALA A 495 6.77 -19.92 -19.19
C ALA A 495 7.47 -18.70 -19.78
N PRO A 496 8.39 -18.07 -19.03
CA PRO A 496 9.20 -16.99 -19.60
C PRO A 496 10.16 -17.55 -20.66
N PRO A 497 10.54 -16.75 -21.68
CA PRO A 497 11.34 -17.25 -22.79
C PRO A 497 12.69 -17.88 -22.40
N PHE A 498 13.29 -17.45 -21.29
CA PHE A 498 14.57 -17.96 -20.80
C PHE A 498 14.45 -19.26 -19.98
N TYR A 499 13.23 -19.66 -19.60
CA TYR A 499 12.97 -20.89 -18.85
C TYR A 499 11.69 -21.58 -19.37
N PRO A 500 11.76 -22.19 -20.58
CA PRO A 500 10.60 -22.71 -21.30
C PRO A 500 9.97 -23.95 -20.63
N LEU A 501 8.74 -24.29 -21.00
CA LEU A 501 7.97 -25.44 -20.46
C LEU A 501 8.73 -26.78 -20.60
N SER A 502 9.53 -26.95 -21.65
CA SER A 502 10.36 -28.14 -21.85
C SER A 502 11.44 -28.34 -20.77
N ALA A 503 11.81 -27.27 -20.06
CA ALA A 503 12.75 -27.32 -18.94
C ALA A 503 12.08 -27.68 -17.60
N TRP A 504 10.74 -27.67 -17.54
CA TRP A 504 9.99 -27.93 -16.31
C TRP A 504 9.97 -29.43 -16.02
N ARG A 505 10.28 -29.76 -14.78
CA ARG A 505 10.31 -31.12 -14.24
C ARG A 505 9.15 -31.32 -13.28
N ARG A 506 8.82 -32.58 -13.01
CA ARG A 506 7.79 -32.94 -12.02
C ARG A 506 8.13 -32.33 -10.66
N GLY A 507 7.17 -31.60 -10.09
CA GLY A 507 7.30 -30.90 -8.81
C GLY A 507 7.77 -29.45 -8.94
N ASP A 508 8.26 -29.02 -10.11
CA ASP A 508 8.65 -27.62 -10.31
C ASP A 508 7.44 -26.73 -10.14
N VAL A 509 7.64 -25.65 -9.36
CA VAL A 509 6.66 -24.58 -9.17
C VAL A 509 7.21 -23.34 -9.81
N VAL A 510 6.48 -22.77 -10.77
CA VAL A 510 6.89 -21.55 -11.49
C VAL A 510 5.85 -20.46 -11.28
N ARG A 511 6.34 -19.28 -10.91
CA ARG A 511 5.57 -18.06 -10.70
C ARG A 511 5.38 -17.34 -12.04
N GLN A 512 4.16 -16.88 -12.25
CA GLN A 512 3.79 -16.06 -13.40
C GLN A 512 2.97 -14.86 -12.90
N ASP A 513 3.48 -13.64 -13.11
CA ASP A 513 2.64 -12.46 -12.93
C ASP A 513 1.92 -12.15 -14.25
N ILE A 514 0.61 -12.04 -14.17
CA ILE A 514 -0.30 -11.68 -15.26
C ILE A 514 -0.80 -10.24 -15.07
N SER A 515 -1.02 -9.56 -16.19
CA SER A 515 -1.56 -8.20 -16.25
C SER A 515 -2.64 -8.16 -17.31
N TYR A 516 -3.89 -8.40 -16.90
CA TYR A 516 -5.05 -8.46 -17.80
C TYR A 516 -5.63 -7.07 -18.01
N SER A 517 -5.74 -6.62 -19.26
CA SER A 517 -6.16 -5.25 -19.55
C SER A 517 -7.68 -5.13 -19.49
N LEU A 518 -8.21 -4.48 -18.46
CA LEU A 518 -9.65 -4.24 -18.39
C LEU A 518 -10.09 -3.26 -19.49
N PRO A 519 -11.10 -3.59 -20.32
CA PRO A 519 -11.66 -2.66 -21.28
C PRO A 519 -12.14 -1.37 -20.60
N ARG A 520 -11.93 -0.21 -21.22
CA ARG A 520 -12.31 1.10 -20.65
C ARG A 520 -13.82 1.30 -20.50
N GLU A 521 -14.59 0.59 -21.32
CA GLU A 521 -16.05 0.65 -21.35
C GLU A 521 -16.69 -0.53 -20.61
N LEU A 522 -15.89 -1.35 -19.91
CA LEU A 522 -16.40 -2.48 -19.16
C LEU A 522 -17.38 -1.98 -18.08
N PRO A 523 -18.65 -2.39 -18.09
CA PRO A 523 -19.62 -1.91 -17.12
C PRO A 523 -19.25 -2.33 -15.70
N GLY A 524 -19.58 -1.47 -14.73
CA GLY A 524 -19.42 -1.79 -13.32
C GLY A 524 -20.21 -3.05 -12.90
N GLY A 525 -19.62 -3.83 -12.00
CA GLY A 525 -20.24 -5.03 -11.44
C GLY A 525 -19.26 -6.17 -11.19
N THR A 526 -19.83 -7.34 -10.93
CA THR A 526 -19.10 -8.55 -10.56
C THR A 526 -18.75 -9.37 -11.80
N TYR A 527 -17.48 -9.77 -11.93
CA TYR A 527 -16.99 -10.61 -13.03
C TYR A 527 -16.17 -11.79 -12.48
N HIS A 528 -16.28 -12.93 -13.14
CA HIS A 528 -15.47 -14.11 -12.91
C HIS A 528 -14.25 -14.08 -13.83
N LEU A 529 -13.05 -14.11 -13.25
CA LEU A 529 -11.82 -14.32 -14.00
C LEU A 529 -11.64 -15.82 -14.21
N GLN A 530 -11.60 -16.23 -15.48
CA GLN A 530 -11.48 -17.64 -15.87
C GLN A 530 -10.21 -17.87 -16.67
N VAL A 531 -9.64 -19.08 -16.54
CA VAL A 531 -8.46 -19.53 -17.30
C VAL A 531 -8.74 -20.81 -18.08
N GLN A 532 -8.17 -20.92 -19.27
CA GLN A 532 -8.15 -22.13 -20.08
C GLN A 532 -6.72 -22.38 -20.56
N LEU A 533 -6.32 -23.66 -20.58
CA LEU A 533 -5.08 -24.09 -21.23
C LEU A 533 -5.42 -24.86 -22.49
N SER A 534 -4.71 -24.58 -23.57
CA SER A 534 -4.85 -25.27 -24.86
C SER A 534 -3.52 -25.91 -25.25
N ASP A 535 -3.60 -27.06 -25.93
CA ASP A 535 -2.42 -27.72 -26.48
C ASP A 535 -1.83 -26.96 -27.69
N ALA A 536 -0.69 -27.43 -28.21
CA ALA A 536 -0.04 -26.83 -29.38
C ALA A 536 -0.90 -26.84 -30.68
N ARG A 537 -2.03 -27.55 -30.71
CA ARG A 537 -3.00 -27.55 -31.82
C ARG A 537 -4.18 -26.62 -31.56
N GLY A 538 -4.21 -25.94 -30.42
CA GLY A 538 -5.30 -25.08 -29.97
C GLY A 538 -6.48 -25.83 -29.36
N ALA A 539 -6.35 -27.13 -29.06
CA ALA A 539 -7.42 -27.89 -28.42
C ALA A 539 -7.39 -27.66 -26.89
N PRO A 540 -8.53 -27.29 -26.26
CA PRO A 540 -8.56 -26.98 -24.84
C PRO A 540 -8.41 -28.24 -23.98
N LEU A 541 -7.61 -28.14 -22.92
CA LEU A 541 -7.38 -29.21 -21.95
C LEU A 541 -8.53 -29.29 -20.95
N PRO A 542 -8.95 -30.51 -20.54
CA PRO A 542 -9.97 -30.66 -19.51
C PRO A 542 -9.45 -30.22 -18.14
N VAL A 543 -10.32 -29.58 -17.37
CA VAL A 543 -10.06 -29.11 -16.00
C VAL A 543 -10.68 -30.08 -15.01
N THR A 544 -9.92 -30.43 -13.98
CA THR A 544 -10.42 -31.16 -12.80
C THR A 544 -10.01 -30.45 -11.53
N GLY A 545 -10.83 -30.56 -10.48
CA GLY A 545 -10.51 -30.05 -9.15
C GLY A 545 -11.70 -29.32 -8.53
N SER A 546 -11.45 -28.41 -7.60
CA SER A 546 -12.52 -27.65 -6.95
C SER A 546 -12.03 -26.34 -6.36
N ARG A 547 -12.98 -25.46 -6.04
CA ARG A 547 -12.76 -24.15 -5.40
C ARG A 547 -13.76 -23.93 -4.27
N ARG A 548 -13.56 -22.91 -3.44
CA ARG A 548 -14.60 -22.44 -2.51
C ARG A 548 -15.77 -21.83 -3.30
N ALA A 549 -16.97 -21.90 -2.73
CA ALA A 549 -18.08 -21.06 -3.19
C ALA A 549 -17.71 -19.57 -3.09
N PHE A 550 -17.96 -18.81 -4.16
CA PHE A 550 -17.73 -17.37 -4.23
C PHE A 550 -18.94 -16.56 -3.79
N THR A 551 -20.15 -17.07 -4.07
CA THR A 551 -21.40 -16.41 -3.71
C THR A 551 -22.18 -17.21 -2.68
N PHE A 552 -23.05 -16.53 -1.94
CA PHE A 552 -23.99 -17.18 -1.03
C PHE A 552 -24.88 -18.21 -1.75
N TRP A 553 -25.32 -17.91 -2.97
CA TRP A 553 -26.15 -18.80 -3.77
C TRP A 553 -25.40 -20.07 -4.21
N GLU A 554 -24.13 -19.95 -4.58
CA GLU A 554 -23.29 -21.12 -4.84
C GLU A 554 -23.11 -21.98 -3.59
N TYR A 555 -22.90 -21.34 -2.43
CA TYR A 555 -22.77 -22.05 -1.16
C TYR A 555 -24.03 -22.87 -0.84
N LEU A 556 -25.22 -22.30 -1.08
CA LEU A 556 -26.48 -23.01 -0.86
C LEU A 556 -26.72 -24.15 -1.86
N THR A 557 -26.32 -23.99 -3.12
CA THR A 557 -26.65 -24.94 -4.20
C THR A 557 -25.61 -26.05 -4.37
N ALA A 558 -24.33 -25.73 -4.26
CA ALA A 558 -23.21 -26.63 -4.47
C ALA A 558 -22.41 -26.93 -3.18
N GLY A 559 -22.71 -26.24 -2.08
CA GLY A 559 -22.02 -26.41 -0.80
C GLY A 559 -20.74 -25.60 -0.69
N LYS A 560 -19.91 -25.95 0.31
CA LYS A 560 -18.66 -25.21 0.62
C LYS A 560 -17.62 -25.26 -0.51
N ARG A 561 -17.63 -26.33 -1.31
CA ARG A 561 -16.70 -26.54 -2.44
C ARG A 561 -17.49 -26.77 -3.72
N VAL A 562 -17.15 -26.01 -4.76
CA VAL A 562 -17.71 -26.15 -6.10
C VAL A 562 -16.70 -26.90 -6.96
N THR A 563 -17.17 -27.95 -7.64
CA THR A 563 -16.34 -28.78 -8.53
C THR A 563 -16.08 -28.02 -9.83
N LEU A 564 -14.82 -27.97 -10.26
CA LEU A 564 -14.46 -27.45 -11.57
C LEU A 564 -14.68 -28.55 -12.60
N ALA A 565 -15.47 -28.25 -13.62
CA ALA A 565 -15.73 -29.10 -14.78
C ALA A 565 -15.50 -28.30 -16.06
N ASP A 566 -15.46 -28.97 -17.21
CA ASP A 566 -15.22 -28.38 -18.54
C ASP A 566 -13.76 -27.99 -18.82
N THR A 567 -13.56 -26.87 -19.53
CA THR A 567 -12.26 -26.42 -20.07
C THR A 567 -11.82 -25.05 -19.54
N TRP A 568 -12.74 -24.30 -18.91
CA TRP A 568 -12.45 -23.02 -18.27
C TRP A 568 -12.54 -23.19 -16.75
N ALA A 569 -11.45 -22.90 -16.05
CA ALA A 569 -11.43 -22.88 -14.59
C ALA A 569 -11.75 -21.48 -14.06
N ASP A 570 -12.74 -21.37 -13.17
CA ASP A 570 -12.99 -20.15 -12.41
C ASP A 570 -11.88 -19.91 -11.38
N LEU A 571 -11.15 -18.81 -11.51
CA LEU A 571 -10.06 -18.45 -10.62
C LEU A 571 -10.54 -17.62 -9.44
N LEU A 572 -11.20 -16.50 -9.71
CA LEU A 572 -11.65 -15.57 -8.68
C LEU A 572 -12.77 -14.68 -9.22
N VAL A 573 -13.43 -14.01 -8.29
CA VAL A 573 -14.42 -12.98 -8.57
C VAL A 573 -13.79 -11.62 -8.31
N ILE A 574 -13.91 -10.71 -9.29
CA ILE A 574 -13.51 -9.31 -9.17
C ILE A 574 -14.73 -8.40 -9.14
N HIS A 575 -14.56 -7.26 -8.48
CA HIS A 575 -15.50 -6.15 -8.55
C HIS A 575 -14.92 -5.06 -9.44
N VAL A 576 -15.55 -4.85 -10.58
CA VAL A 576 -15.23 -3.75 -11.47
C VAL A 576 -16.00 -2.52 -11.00
N THR A 577 -15.29 -1.47 -10.61
CA THR A 577 -15.89 -0.21 -10.17
C THR A 577 -16.51 0.52 -11.36
N GLU A 578 -17.56 1.29 -11.12
CA GLU A 578 -18.12 2.18 -12.14
C GLU A 578 -17.44 3.55 -11.96
N PRO A 579 -16.56 3.97 -12.88
CA PRO A 579 -15.93 5.28 -12.78
C PRO A 579 -17.00 6.36 -12.95
N GLU A 580 -17.00 7.35 -12.07
CA GLU A 580 -17.86 8.54 -12.21
C GLU A 580 -17.35 9.35 -13.41
N ARG A 581 -18.14 9.39 -14.48
CA ARG A 581 -17.80 10.09 -15.72
C ARG A 581 -18.74 11.26 -15.94
N ASP A 582 -18.16 12.44 -16.01
CA ASP A 582 -18.87 13.64 -16.41
C ASP A 582 -18.74 13.84 -17.92
N TYR A 583 -19.86 14.17 -18.58
CA TYR A 583 -19.88 14.50 -20.03
C TYR A 583 -20.25 15.97 -20.27
N HIS A 584 -20.40 16.72 -19.18
CA HIS A 584 -20.89 18.08 -19.20
C HIS A 584 -19.97 18.96 -18.36
N PRO A 585 -19.28 19.94 -18.97
CA PRO A 585 -18.49 20.88 -18.20
C PRO A 585 -19.43 21.76 -17.37
N PRO A 586 -19.02 22.23 -16.18
CA PRO A 586 -19.87 23.05 -15.32
C PRO A 586 -20.30 24.34 -16.02
N LEU A 587 -21.50 24.82 -15.68
CA LEU A 587 -22.09 26.03 -16.27
C LEU A 587 -21.32 27.30 -15.89
N PHE A 588 -20.73 27.34 -14.69
CA PHE A 588 -20.03 28.51 -14.14
C PHE A 588 -18.53 28.55 -14.47
N ARG A 589 -18.15 28.15 -15.68
CA ARG A 589 -16.77 28.23 -16.17
C ARG A 589 -16.56 29.47 -17.03
N ARG A 590 -15.33 29.97 -17.08
CA ARG A 590 -14.89 30.84 -18.17
C ARG A 590 -14.67 29.96 -19.40
N HIS A 591 -15.32 30.33 -20.51
CA HIS A 591 -15.24 29.57 -21.75
C HIS A 591 -13.86 29.75 -22.38
N ALA A 592 -13.19 28.64 -22.62
CA ALA A 592 -12.00 28.54 -23.46
C ALA A 592 -12.20 27.28 -24.30
N ASP A 593 -12.11 27.41 -25.61
CA ASP A 593 -12.42 26.34 -26.54
C ASP A 593 -11.23 26.15 -27.50
N ALA A 594 -10.37 25.21 -27.12
CA ALA A 594 -9.16 24.90 -27.84
C ALA A 594 -9.02 23.40 -28.04
N ARG A 595 -8.68 22.98 -29.26
CA ARG A 595 -8.47 21.57 -29.63
C ARG A 595 -6.99 21.26 -29.66
N PHE A 596 -6.61 20.09 -29.17
CA PHE A 596 -5.24 19.60 -29.16
C PHE A 596 -5.17 18.30 -29.96
N GLY A 597 -4.62 18.41 -31.17
CA GLY A 597 -4.76 17.42 -32.23
C GLY A 597 -6.23 17.09 -32.50
N ASP A 598 -6.49 15.82 -32.79
CA ASP A 598 -7.84 15.29 -32.98
C ASP A 598 -8.37 14.56 -31.73
N THR A 599 -7.70 14.71 -30.59
CA THR A 599 -7.92 13.84 -29.42
C THR A 599 -8.45 14.56 -28.19
N LEU A 600 -7.89 15.72 -27.83
CA LEU A 600 -8.27 16.44 -26.61
C LEU A 600 -8.84 17.80 -26.93
N ARG A 601 -9.71 18.32 -26.06
CA ARG A 601 -10.30 19.65 -26.18
C ARG A 601 -10.42 20.31 -24.81
N LEU A 602 -9.84 21.49 -24.63
CA LEU A 602 -10.10 22.29 -23.44
C LEU A 602 -11.45 22.98 -23.61
N ARG A 603 -12.36 22.81 -22.65
CA ARG A 603 -13.74 23.33 -22.66
C ARG A 603 -13.94 24.58 -21.82
N GLY A 604 -12.94 24.94 -21.02
CA GLY A 604 -12.92 26.13 -20.20
C GLY A 604 -12.16 25.90 -18.91
N TYR A 605 -12.27 26.88 -18.01
CA TYR A 605 -11.61 26.84 -16.72
C TYR A 605 -12.38 27.65 -15.66
N ARG A 606 -12.03 27.45 -14.39
CA ARG A 606 -12.43 28.27 -13.25
C ARG A 606 -11.17 28.73 -12.54
N ILE A 607 -11.13 29.97 -12.09
CA ILE A 607 -10.03 30.52 -11.31
C ILE A 607 -10.57 31.19 -10.05
N GLY A 608 -9.85 31.10 -8.94
CA GLY A 608 -10.19 31.78 -7.69
C GLY A 608 -10.03 33.29 -7.80
N LYS A 609 -8.79 33.78 -7.72
CA LYS A 609 -8.41 35.17 -7.98
C LYS A 609 -7.50 35.24 -9.22
N ASP A 610 -7.70 36.23 -10.08
CA ASP A 610 -6.83 36.59 -11.19
C ASP A 610 -6.03 37.89 -10.94
N LYS A 611 -6.20 38.48 -9.74
CA LYS A 611 -5.36 39.56 -9.19
C LYS A 611 -4.72 39.08 -7.89
N LEU A 612 -3.39 39.11 -7.83
CA LEU A 612 -2.60 38.54 -6.73
C LEU A 612 -1.45 39.47 -6.34
N GLN A 613 -1.02 39.43 -5.10
CA GLN A 613 0.26 40.00 -4.67
C GLN A 613 1.39 38.96 -4.81
N ALA A 614 2.65 39.41 -4.78
CA ALA A 614 3.78 38.51 -4.73
C ALA A 614 3.71 37.64 -3.46
N GLY A 615 4.03 36.35 -3.57
CA GLY A 615 3.86 35.40 -2.45
C GLY A 615 2.42 34.90 -2.23
N GLU A 616 1.39 35.42 -2.91
CA GLU A 616 0.04 34.83 -2.87
C GLU A 616 -0.10 33.61 -3.79
N SER A 617 -1.17 32.83 -3.56
CA SER A 617 -1.58 31.74 -4.46
C SER A 617 -3.05 31.79 -4.85
N THR A 618 -3.35 31.22 -6.01
CA THR A 618 -4.70 31.00 -6.52
C THR A 618 -4.87 29.55 -7.00
N GLU A 619 -6.11 29.07 -6.99
CA GLU A 619 -6.48 27.79 -7.60
C GLU A 619 -7.04 28.04 -9.00
N ILE A 620 -6.58 27.26 -9.97
CA ILE A 620 -7.19 27.12 -11.29
C ILE A 620 -7.68 25.69 -11.48
N ILE A 621 -8.88 25.54 -12.04
CA ILE A 621 -9.45 24.27 -12.48
C ILE A 621 -9.67 24.33 -13.98
N GLU A 622 -9.06 23.45 -14.73
CA GLU A 622 -9.25 23.29 -16.17
C GLU A 622 -10.22 22.14 -16.45
N TYR A 623 -11.07 22.29 -17.47
CA TYR A 623 -12.03 21.27 -17.88
C TYR A 623 -11.66 20.73 -19.25
N TRP A 624 -11.06 19.55 -19.26
CA TRP A 624 -10.56 18.88 -20.45
C TRP A 624 -11.54 17.83 -20.94
N GLU A 625 -11.85 17.81 -22.23
CA GLU A 625 -12.68 16.80 -22.87
C GLU A 625 -11.83 15.85 -23.72
N ALA A 626 -12.06 14.55 -23.63
CA ALA A 626 -11.63 13.58 -24.64
C ALA A 626 -12.50 13.75 -25.89
N TRP A 627 -12.09 14.62 -26.81
CA TRP A 627 -12.76 14.78 -28.10
C TRP A 627 -12.86 13.47 -28.88
N GLN A 628 -11.83 12.63 -28.76
CA GLN A 628 -11.84 11.22 -29.13
C GLN A 628 -11.17 10.40 -28.05
N THR A 629 -11.46 9.09 -27.97
CA THR A 629 -10.82 8.16 -27.04
C THR A 629 -9.30 8.15 -27.26
N PRO A 630 -8.47 8.61 -26.30
CA PRO A 630 -7.04 8.76 -26.53
C PRO A 630 -6.36 7.39 -26.68
N ALA A 631 -5.66 7.17 -27.80
CA ALA A 631 -4.97 5.92 -28.09
C ALA A 631 -3.70 5.72 -27.23
N ARG A 632 -3.14 6.81 -26.71
CA ARG A 632 -1.93 6.84 -25.90
C ARG A 632 -2.06 7.87 -24.79
N LEU A 633 -1.12 7.84 -23.85
CA LEU A 633 -1.02 8.82 -22.78
C LEU A 633 -0.56 10.16 -23.34
N TYR A 634 -1.18 11.23 -22.90
CA TYR A 634 -0.78 12.61 -23.07
C TYR A 634 -0.69 13.29 -21.70
N ALA A 635 0.36 14.10 -21.51
CA ALA A 635 0.54 14.97 -20.36
C ALA A 635 0.03 16.38 -20.67
N VAL A 636 -0.28 17.16 -19.63
CA VAL A 636 -0.67 18.56 -19.73
C VAL A 636 0.46 19.40 -19.13
N PHE A 637 0.79 20.50 -19.79
CA PHE A 637 1.70 21.52 -19.24
C PHE A 637 0.95 22.83 -19.04
N ASN A 638 1.35 23.54 -18.00
CA ASN A 638 0.83 24.85 -17.65
C ASN A 638 1.99 25.78 -17.30
N HIS A 639 2.07 26.93 -17.97
CA HIS A 639 3.15 27.90 -17.80
C HIS A 639 2.60 29.29 -17.52
N LEU A 640 3.08 29.95 -16.48
CA LEU A 640 2.90 31.38 -16.28
C LEU A 640 4.14 32.12 -16.78
N MET A 641 4.00 32.96 -17.79
CA MET A 641 5.12 33.65 -18.44
C MET A 641 5.20 35.13 -18.08
N LEU A 642 6.43 35.64 -17.99
CA LEU A 642 6.75 37.05 -17.81
C LEU A 642 6.18 37.89 -18.97
N PRO A 643 5.67 39.11 -18.70
CA PRO A 643 5.08 39.95 -19.74
C PRO A 643 6.06 40.21 -20.90
N GLY A 644 5.68 39.85 -22.13
CA GLY A 644 6.48 40.10 -23.34
C GLY A 644 7.76 39.24 -23.46
N SER A 645 7.91 38.21 -22.64
CA SER A 645 9.06 37.29 -22.68
C SER A 645 8.59 35.83 -22.75
N ALA A 646 9.49 34.93 -23.18
CA ALA A 646 9.32 33.48 -23.07
C ALA A 646 9.76 32.94 -21.69
N THR A 647 10.16 33.81 -20.76
CA THR A 647 10.58 33.43 -19.42
C THR A 647 9.39 32.91 -18.61
N VAL A 648 9.45 31.64 -18.20
CA VAL A 648 8.46 31.00 -17.32
C VAL A 648 8.78 31.32 -15.86
N ILE A 649 7.81 31.87 -15.12
CA ILE A 649 7.94 32.20 -13.69
C ILE A 649 7.25 31.19 -12.78
N TRP A 650 6.33 30.39 -13.33
CA TRP A 650 5.70 29.26 -12.66
C TRP A 650 5.33 28.23 -13.71
N GLN A 651 5.48 26.95 -13.39
CA GLN A 651 5.07 25.85 -14.28
C GLN A 651 4.53 24.65 -13.51
N ALA A 652 3.62 23.92 -14.16
CA ALA A 652 3.18 22.61 -13.74
C ALA A 652 3.01 21.70 -14.97
N ASP A 653 3.87 20.70 -15.07
CA ASP A 653 3.76 19.60 -16.02
C ASP A 653 3.30 18.37 -15.27
N SER A 654 2.12 17.87 -15.61
CA SER A 654 1.56 16.73 -14.91
C SER A 654 0.83 15.77 -15.83
N TRP A 655 0.76 14.53 -15.37
CA TRP A 655 -0.29 13.64 -15.85
C TRP A 655 -1.62 14.12 -15.29
N PRO A 656 -2.72 13.94 -16.04
CA PRO A 656 -4.03 14.29 -15.51
C PRO A 656 -4.29 13.62 -14.15
N GLN A 657 -4.86 14.40 -13.22
CA GLN A 657 -5.10 14.04 -11.82
C GLN A 657 -3.86 13.46 -11.11
N GLY A 658 -2.68 14.01 -11.40
CA GLY A 658 -1.41 13.54 -10.82
C GLY A 658 -1.04 12.10 -11.21
N GLY A 659 -1.67 11.55 -12.25
CA GLY A 659 -1.48 10.17 -12.71
C GLY A 659 -2.50 9.17 -12.20
N GLU A 660 -3.44 9.59 -11.34
CA GLU A 660 -4.53 8.73 -10.87
C GLU A 660 -5.52 8.40 -11.99
N TYR A 661 -5.77 9.32 -12.92
CA TYR A 661 -6.68 9.13 -14.05
C TYR A 661 -6.13 9.70 -15.36
N THR A 662 -5.25 8.93 -15.97
CA THR A 662 -4.49 9.30 -17.16
C THR A 662 -5.34 9.43 -18.44
N THR A 663 -4.95 10.30 -19.39
CA THR A 663 -5.74 10.57 -20.62
C THR A 663 -6.02 9.33 -21.47
N ASN A 664 -5.14 8.32 -21.49
CA ASN A 664 -5.40 7.05 -22.16
C ASN A 664 -6.44 6.16 -21.44
N ARG A 665 -7.15 6.70 -20.46
CA ARG A 665 -8.29 6.06 -19.80
C ARG A 665 -9.61 6.74 -20.13
N TRP A 666 -9.53 8.00 -20.59
CA TRP A 666 -10.71 8.77 -20.97
C TRP A 666 -11.42 8.11 -22.15
N VAL A 667 -12.74 8.24 -22.18
CA VAL A 667 -13.59 7.85 -23.30
C VAL A 667 -14.09 9.07 -24.05
N ALA A 668 -14.47 8.89 -25.31
CA ALA A 668 -14.97 9.99 -26.14
C ALA A 668 -16.13 10.76 -25.46
N GLY A 669 -16.02 12.08 -25.43
CA GLY A 669 -16.97 13.02 -24.82
C GLY A 669 -16.82 13.22 -23.31
N GLU A 670 -15.98 12.43 -22.64
CA GLU A 670 -15.75 12.56 -21.19
C GLU A 670 -15.01 13.88 -20.89
N VAL A 671 -15.45 14.57 -19.85
CA VAL A 671 -14.89 15.81 -19.33
C VAL A 671 -14.22 15.53 -17.98
N VAL A 672 -12.94 15.85 -17.88
CA VAL A 672 -12.10 15.63 -16.70
C VAL A 672 -11.61 16.98 -16.17
N GLU A 673 -11.72 17.15 -14.85
CA GLU A 673 -11.20 18.33 -14.16
C GLU A 673 -9.72 18.16 -13.77
N GLU A 674 -8.93 19.18 -14.06
CA GLU A 674 -7.52 19.28 -13.65
C GLU A 674 -7.34 20.49 -12.73
N LYS A 675 -6.74 20.28 -11.56
CA LYS A 675 -6.61 21.30 -10.51
C LYS A 675 -5.14 21.67 -10.29
N TYR A 676 -4.85 22.96 -10.35
CA TYR A 676 -3.52 23.48 -10.10
C TYR A 676 -3.55 24.62 -9.08
N ARG A 677 -2.54 24.65 -8.21
CA ARG A 677 -2.29 25.77 -7.31
C ARG A 677 -1.14 26.59 -7.87
N ILE A 678 -1.45 27.76 -8.38
CA ILE A 678 -0.47 28.73 -8.87
C ILE A 678 0.03 29.51 -7.66
N GLN A 679 1.33 29.45 -7.40
CA GLN A 679 2.00 30.21 -6.35
C GLN A 679 2.87 31.27 -7.02
N ILE A 680 2.61 32.55 -6.73
CA ILE A 680 3.40 33.66 -7.26
C ILE A 680 4.68 33.76 -6.42
N PRO A 681 5.88 33.69 -7.02
CA PRO A 681 7.13 33.91 -6.28
C PRO A 681 7.19 35.29 -5.61
N GLU A 682 7.83 35.39 -4.44
CA GLU A 682 7.90 36.64 -3.65
C GLU A 682 8.63 37.79 -4.38
N GLU A 683 9.55 37.48 -5.29
CA GLU A 683 10.29 38.49 -6.06
C GLU A 683 9.62 38.87 -7.38
N THR A 684 8.38 38.42 -7.64
CA THR A 684 7.68 38.65 -8.91
C THR A 684 7.30 40.13 -9.05
N PRO A 685 7.82 40.86 -10.05
CA PRO A 685 7.45 42.26 -10.24
C PRO A 685 5.97 42.42 -10.59
N PRO A 686 5.33 43.55 -10.22
CA PRO A 686 3.97 43.85 -10.66
C PRO A 686 3.84 43.86 -12.18
N GLY A 687 2.76 43.28 -12.71
CA GLY A 687 2.57 43.16 -14.16
C GLY A 687 1.49 42.16 -14.56
N ASN A 688 1.25 42.06 -15.87
CA ASN A 688 0.24 41.18 -16.47
C ASN A 688 0.88 39.93 -17.06
N TYR A 689 0.82 38.82 -16.32
CA TYR A 689 1.43 37.55 -16.68
C TYR A 689 0.44 36.68 -17.44
N THR A 690 0.85 36.08 -18.55
CA THR A 690 -0.04 35.22 -19.35
C THR A 690 0.14 33.77 -18.93
N PHE A 691 -0.97 33.11 -18.64
CA PHE A 691 -1.03 31.68 -18.34
C PHE A 691 -1.31 30.90 -19.62
N TYR A 692 -0.39 30.01 -19.98
CA TYR A 692 -0.44 29.17 -21.16
C TYR A 692 -0.67 27.72 -20.77
N VAL A 693 -1.46 27.03 -21.58
CA VAL A 693 -1.76 25.61 -21.40
C VAL A 693 -1.52 24.84 -22.69
N GLY A 694 -1.03 23.60 -22.57
CA GLY A 694 -0.97 22.68 -23.70
C GLY A 694 -0.79 21.23 -23.32
N SER A 695 -0.58 20.38 -24.31
CA SER A 695 -0.47 18.94 -24.11
C SER A 695 0.59 18.32 -25.01
N TYR A 696 1.20 17.21 -24.59
CA TYR A 696 2.26 16.53 -25.32
C TYR A 696 2.27 15.02 -25.05
N ASP A 697 2.95 14.27 -25.91
CA ASP A 697 3.23 12.84 -25.70
C ASP A 697 4.45 12.69 -24.76
N PRO A 698 4.30 12.15 -23.53
CA PRO A 698 5.42 12.03 -22.62
C PRO A 698 6.51 11.06 -23.08
N LYS A 699 6.24 10.19 -24.08
CA LYS A 699 7.29 9.39 -24.72
C LYS A 699 8.18 10.21 -25.66
N ASN A 700 7.70 11.36 -26.10
CA ASN A 700 8.45 12.32 -26.90
C ASN A 700 8.14 13.75 -26.43
N PRO A 701 8.69 14.17 -25.28
CA PRO A 701 8.31 15.43 -24.62
C PRO A 701 8.65 16.68 -25.43
N ALA A 702 9.52 16.56 -26.44
CA ALA A 702 9.83 17.64 -27.37
C ALA A 702 8.68 17.93 -28.36
N THR A 703 7.70 17.04 -28.48
CA THR A 703 6.60 17.16 -29.46
C THR A 703 5.27 17.46 -28.75
N ARG A 704 4.85 18.73 -28.82
CA ARG A 704 3.53 19.17 -28.36
C ARG A 704 2.43 18.71 -29.33
N LEU A 705 1.23 18.47 -28.80
CA LEU A 705 0.04 18.26 -29.60
C LEU A 705 -0.36 19.57 -30.29
N PRO A 706 -0.60 19.58 -31.60
CA PRO A 706 -1.02 20.79 -32.31
C PRO A 706 -2.25 21.45 -31.67
N ALA A 707 -2.14 22.71 -31.25
CA ALA A 707 -3.24 23.40 -30.56
C ALA A 707 -3.98 24.35 -31.51
N PHE A 708 -5.31 24.27 -31.56
CA PHE A 708 -6.16 25.06 -32.45
C PHE A 708 -7.25 25.80 -31.68
N ALA A 709 -7.48 27.06 -32.02
CA ALA A 709 -8.61 27.84 -31.58
C ALA A 709 -9.93 27.32 -32.18
N ALA A 710 -11.06 27.72 -31.61
CA ALA A 710 -12.39 27.34 -32.09
C ALA A 710 -12.65 27.73 -33.57
N ASN A 711 -12.01 28.78 -34.07
CA ASN A 711 -12.08 29.22 -35.47
C ASN A 711 -11.18 28.38 -36.42
N GLY A 712 -10.41 27.43 -35.89
CA GLY A 712 -9.48 26.57 -36.65
C GLY A 712 -8.06 27.12 -36.81
N GLU A 713 -7.77 28.32 -36.29
CA GLU A 713 -6.42 28.88 -36.29
C GLU A 713 -5.51 28.12 -35.33
N ARG A 714 -4.29 27.80 -35.77
CA ARG A 714 -3.31 27.11 -34.92
C ARG A 714 -2.61 28.13 -34.01
N TYR A 715 -2.55 27.84 -32.73
CA TYR A 715 -1.80 28.67 -31.77
C TYR A 715 -0.30 28.56 -32.01
N LEU A 716 0.42 29.67 -31.78
CA LEU A 716 1.88 29.68 -31.82
C LEU A 716 2.43 28.72 -30.76
N ASN A 717 3.51 27.98 -31.10
CA ASN A 717 4.15 26.98 -30.22
C ASN A 717 3.22 25.90 -29.65
N ASP A 718 2.02 25.74 -30.20
CA ASP A 718 0.99 24.82 -29.69
C ASP A 718 0.63 25.05 -28.21
N GLU A 719 0.67 26.30 -27.77
CA GLU A 719 0.29 26.72 -26.42
C GLU A 719 -0.88 27.72 -26.47
N VAL A 720 -1.91 27.46 -25.66
CA VAL A 720 -3.13 28.27 -25.65
C VAL A 720 -2.99 29.33 -24.56
N PRO A 721 -3.01 30.64 -24.88
CA PRO A 721 -3.07 31.70 -23.87
C PRO A 721 -4.46 31.66 -23.21
N LEU A 722 -4.53 31.10 -22.01
CA LEU A 722 -5.80 30.80 -21.33
C LEU A 722 -6.37 32.03 -20.61
N LEU A 723 -5.53 32.74 -19.87
CA LEU A 723 -5.91 33.94 -19.12
C LEU A 723 -4.69 34.81 -18.77
N THR A 724 -4.94 36.02 -18.30
CA THR A 724 -3.92 36.91 -17.72
C THR A 724 -4.11 37.02 -16.22
N ILE A 725 -3.02 36.87 -15.46
CA ILE A 725 -2.95 37.11 -14.02
C ILE A 725 -2.26 38.46 -13.80
N GLU A 726 -2.92 39.36 -13.09
CA GLU A 726 -2.36 40.65 -12.69
C GLU A 726 -1.66 40.49 -11.33
N VAL A 727 -0.35 40.70 -11.31
CA VAL A 727 0.42 40.82 -10.06
C VAL A 727 0.42 42.30 -9.66
N THR A 728 -0.16 42.61 -8.51
CA THR A 728 -0.24 43.98 -7.98
C THR A 728 0.94 44.27 -7.04
N PRO A 729 1.30 45.55 -6.86
CA PRO A 729 2.21 45.94 -5.79
C PRO A 729 1.65 45.55 -4.40
N ASP A 730 2.55 45.38 -3.43
CA ASP A 730 2.22 45.18 -2.02
C ASP A 730 1.44 46.36 -1.41
#